data_AF-A0AAD3XGV1-F1
#
_entry.id   AF-A0AAD3XGV1-F1
#
_cell.length_a   1.000
_cell.length_b   1.000
_cell.length_c   1.000
_cell.angle_alpha   90.00
_cell.angle_beta   90.00
_cell.angle_gamma   90.00
#
_symmetry.space_group_name_H-M   'P 1'
#
loop_
_entity.id
_entity.type
_entity.pdbx_description
1 polymer ?
#
loop_
_entity_poly.entity_id
_entity_poly.type
_entity_poly.pdbx_seq_one_letter_code
_entity_poly.pdbx_strand_id
1 'polypeptide(L)'
;MTTVAVAVSSGGSDRGNGSKRAVRWAAENLLSHSHRLTLVHVMPPVAHILTPSGNRVSIKQLDASTVRIYMKDVRVKVEEIFSQYKRLCKTAEVETVVLEDLSPATSLLRYISKSRVRIVVLGSHSSNFFWRKLKGPGITSTVLECSPDFCDVFVVSKSRVTTKQAIPMIPTEAICSNKQTCRCSSSSLGCRSCRHTRMLSVPEVQHSNSSADSELNAWILNPCSSVASPNSEQIEVKQLQLELRTTLALYSQACEDLVHTQNKVQQLSSSCIQETEKINAAIEREETLRRIAVEEKEKHLEAVKEAETAKSLLAKISCERQRAELNALKESSEKQKIFDALITADRGYRRYTVDEIKAATDSFSESKVIGKGSYGKVYKGNLDHAVVAIKVLQRDASDKKEQFLQEVEILSQLHHPNIILLLGACPEICCLVYEYMENGSLEDVIFHQNDKPPLPWFARFKIAFEIACGLAFLHCSKPEPIVHRDLKPGNILLGRNYISKISDVGLAKILSDIVPDGITHFQISIVAGTLCYMDPEYQRTGTVRPKSDLYSFGIILLQLLTGLHPSGLLLVMEKVVESGSLSNKLDNSISDWPVTEAEDLARVALDCCELRCRDRPDLETEVLPVLKRLADAADASMKVQRNSVLHQTITSAQSSKETMKDQKTRCTTSKKG
;
A
#
# COMPACT_ATOMS: atom_id res chain seq x y z
N MET A 1 7.79 -30.73 13.25
CA MET A 1 8.62 -29.87 12.38
C MET A 1 8.20 -28.42 12.57
N THR A 2 9.11 -27.55 12.97
CA THR A 2 8.82 -26.11 13.16
C THR A 2 8.90 -25.40 11.81
N THR A 3 7.77 -24.87 11.36
CA THR A 3 7.63 -24.10 10.11
C THR A 3 7.75 -22.61 10.41
N VAL A 4 8.74 -21.95 9.77
CA VAL A 4 8.99 -20.52 9.94
C VAL A 4 8.63 -19.80 8.64
N ALA A 5 7.75 -18.82 8.71
CA ALA A 5 7.43 -17.95 7.58
C ALA A 5 7.92 -16.52 7.83
N VAL A 6 8.57 -15.90 6.85
CA VAL A 6 9.00 -14.49 6.93
C VAL A 6 8.30 -13.70 5.84
N ALA A 7 7.52 -12.68 6.22
CA ALA A 7 6.86 -11.82 5.25
C ALA A 7 7.85 -10.80 4.66
N VAL A 8 7.90 -10.71 3.34
CA VAL A 8 8.82 -9.83 2.59
C VAL A 8 8.08 -8.97 1.58
N SER A 9 8.66 -7.81 1.23
CA SER A 9 8.05 -6.83 0.31
C SER A 9 9.04 -6.30 -0.72
N SER A 10 8.60 -6.00 -1.94
CA SER A 10 9.42 -5.30 -2.95
C SER A 10 9.50 -3.80 -2.62
N GLY A 11 10.56 -3.37 -1.95
CA GLY A 11 10.82 -1.96 -1.73
C GLY A 11 12.30 -1.63 -1.77
N GLY A 12 12.70 -0.74 -2.68
CA GLY A 12 14.04 -0.15 -2.77
C GLY A 12 14.29 1.02 -1.79
N SER A 13 13.30 1.43 -0.99
CA SER A 13 13.45 2.35 0.14
C SER A 13 13.04 1.68 1.46
N ASP A 14 12.96 2.42 2.57
CA ASP A 14 12.91 1.95 3.97
C ASP A 14 11.97 0.75 4.30
N ARG A 15 10.97 0.43 3.46
CA ARG A 15 10.15 -0.81 3.48
C ARG A 15 10.95 -2.11 3.27
N GLY A 16 11.98 -2.06 2.42
CA GLY A 16 12.92 -3.15 2.23
C GLY A 16 13.79 -3.42 3.47
N ASN A 17 14.13 -2.38 4.25
CA ASN A 17 15.02 -2.50 5.40
C ASN A 17 14.40 -3.27 6.57
N GLY A 18 13.10 -3.11 6.82
CA GLY A 18 12.36 -3.90 7.80
C GLY A 18 12.25 -5.38 7.40
N SER A 19 11.96 -5.66 6.12
CA SER A 19 11.96 -7.03 5.59
C SER A 19 13.36 -7.65 5.67
N LYS A 20 14.42 -6.91 5.31
CA LYS A 20 15.82 -7.34 5.43
C LYS A 20 16.21 -7.62 6.89
N ARG A 21 15.77 -6.79 7.85
CA ARG A 21 15.98 -7.03 9.28
C ARG A 21 15.24 -8.27 9.77
N ALA A 22 13.98 -8.45 9.38
CA ALA A 22 13.19 -9.62 9.74
C ALA A 22 13.80 -10.91 9.21
N VAL A 23 14.22 -10.92 7.94
CA VAL A 23 14.90 -12.07 7.32
C VAL A 23 16.23 -12.36 8.01
N ARG A 24 17.06 -11.34 8.25
CA ARG A 24 18.36 -11.50 8.94
C ARG A 24 18.17 -12.02 10.37
N TRP A 25 17.24 -11.43 11.11
CA TRP A 25 16.94 -11.84 12.49
C TRP A 25 16.41 -13.28 12.54
N ALA A 26 15.48 -13.65 11.64
CA ALA A 26 15.00 -15.03 11.53
C ALA A 26 16.14 -16.00 11.17
N ALA A 27 17.03 -15.58 10.28
CA ALA A 27 18.19 -16.37 9.89
C ALA A 27 19.17 -16.60 11.06
N GLU A 28 19.39 -15.60 11.90
CA GLU A 28 20.32 -15.68 13.03
C GLU A 28 19.74 -16.42 14.25
N ASN A 29 18.42 -16.31 14.48
CA ASN A 29 17.80 -16.76 15.73
C ASN A 29 16.96 -18.03 15.59
N LEU A 30 16.49 -18.36 14.37
CA LEU A 30 15.52 -19.45 14.16
C LEU A 30 16.04 -20.56 13.23
N LEU A 31 17.08 -20.32 12.42
CA LEU A 31 17.60 -21.34 11.48
C LEU A 31 18.32 -22.51 12.15
N SER A 32 18.85 -22.34 13.37
CA SER A 32 19.49 -23.44 14.13
C SER A 32 18.50 -24.47 14.68
N HIS A 33 17.19 -24.14 14.71
CA HIS A 33 16.13 -24.94 15.34
C HIS A 33 14.93 -25.21 14.40
N SER A 34 15.00 -24.80 13.13
CA SER A 34 13.89 -24.92 12.18
C SER A 34 14.19 -25.92 11.07
N HIS A 35 13.16 -26.68 10.68
CA HIS A 35 13.26 -27.66 9.60
C HIS A 35 12.87 -27.09 8.23
N ARG A 36 12.20 -25.93 8.18
CA ARG A 36 11.69 -25.32 6.94
C ARG A 36 11.48 -23.82 7.09
N LEU A 37 12.20 -23.02 6.28
CA LEU A 37 12.06 -21.57 6.20
C LEU A 37 11.35 -21.18 4.88
N THR A 38 10.26 -20.44 4.99
CA THR A 38 9.49 -19.94 3.84
C THR A 38 9.47 -18.43 3.81
N LEU A 39 9.88 -17.82 2.70
CA LEU A 39 9.68 -16.39 2.44
C LEU A 39 8.32 -16.19 1.78
N VAL A 40 7.50 -15.30 2.33
CA VAL A 40 6.13 -15.06 1.85
C VAL A 40 6.00 -13.64 1.35
N HIS A 41 5.57 -13.47 0.10
CA HIS A 41 5.24 -12.17 -0.47
C HIS A 41 3.75 -12.13 -0.84
N VAL A 42 3.05 -11.05 -0.50
CA VAL A 42 1.68 -10.83 -0.97
C VAL A 42 1.70 -9.79 -2.09
N MET A 43 1.26 -10.21 -3.28
CA MET A 43 1.04 -9.34 -4.42
C MET A 43 -0.47 -9.06 -4.59
N PRO A 44 -0.84 -7.89 -5.10
CA PRO A 44 -2.23 -7.62 -5.45
C PRO A 44 -2.67 -8.53 -6.62
N PRO A 45 -3.94 -8.98 -6.65
CA PRO A 45 -4.46 -9.78 -7.74
C PRO A 45 -4.39 -8.98 -9.05
N VAL A 46 -3.87 -9.61 -10.08
CA VAL A 46 -3.85 -9.00 -11.41
C VAL A 46 -5.27 -9.11 -11.95
N ALA A 47 -5.95 -7.99 -12.18
CA ALA A 47 -7.28 -7.92 -12.81
C ALA A 47 -7.22 -7.49 -14.28
N HIS A 48 -6.10 -6.88 -14.67
CA HIS A 48 -5.89 -6.30 -15.99
C HIS A 48 -4.47 -6.59 -16.46
N ILE A 49 -4.32 -6.84 -17.76
CA ILE A 49 -3.04 -6.95 -18.45
C ILE A 49 -2.80 -5.64 -19.21
N LEU A 50 -1.59 -5.12 -19.08
CA LEU A 50 -1.15 -3.97 -19.85
C LEU A 50 -0.72 -4.45 -21.23
N THR A 51 -1.39 -3.95 -22.26
CA THR A 51 -0.93 -4.15 -23.65
C THR A 51 0.35 -3.34 -23.90
N PRO A 52 1.16 -3.71 -24.90
CA PRO A 52 2.34 -2.92 -25.31
C PRO A 52 2.01 -1.45 -25.62
N SER A 53 0.77 -1.16 -26.00
CA SER A 53 0.23 0.18 -26.28
C SER A 53 -0.31 0.92 -25.04
N GLY A 54 -0.13 0.38 -23.83
CA GLY A 54 -0.56 1.01 -22.57
C GLY A 54 -2.04 0.83 -22.20
N ASN A 55 -2.85 0.17 -23.03
CA ASN A 55 -4.25 -0.11 -22.70
C ASN A 55 -4.35 -1.21 -21.63
N ARG A 56 -5.27 -1.02 -20.66
CA ARG A 56 -5.61 -2.02 -19.64
C ARG A 56 -6.72 -2.93 -20.17
N VAL A 57 -6.36 -4.15 -20.55
CA VAL A 57 -7.33 -5.15 -20.99
C VAL A 57 -7.67 -6.04 -19.81
N SER A 58 -8.97 -6.24 -19.53
CA SER A 58 -9.37 -7.16 -18.47
C SER A 58 -8.92 -8.57 -18.80
N ILE A 59 -8.41 -9.31 -17.83
CA ILE A 59 -8.05 -10.72 -18.01
C ILE A 59 -9.22 -11.56 -18.53
N LYS A 60 -10.46 -11.17 -18.20
CA LYS A 60 -11.68 -11.83 -18.69
C LYS A 60 -11.87 -11.75 -20.21
N GLN A 61 -11.18 -10.81 -20.87
CA GLN A 61 -11.28 -10.54 -22.31
C GLN A 61 -10.12 -11.13 -23.11
N LEU A 62 -9.17 -11.82 -22.47
CA LEU A 62 -7.96 -12.35 -23.08
C LEU A 62 -7.98 -13.88 -23.13
N ASP A 63 -7.28 -14.45 -24.10
CA ASP A 63 -7.13 -15.89 -24.21
C ASP A 63 -6.30 -16.45 -23.05
N ALA A 64 -6.61 -17.69 -22.66
CA ALA A 64 -5.98 -18.34 -21.51
C ALA A 64 -4.45 -18.54 -21.68
N SER A 65 -3.93 -18.58 -22.90
CA SER A 65 -2.48 -18.68 -23.19
C SER A 65 -1.76 -17.35 -22.91
N THR A 66 -2.29 -16.23 -23.40
CA THR A 66 -1.72 -14.89 -23.17
C THR A 66 -1.74 -14.52 -21.70
N VAL A 67 -2.85 -14.81 -21.01
CA VAL A 67 -2.93 -14.62 -19.55
C VAL A 67 -1.86 -15.45 -18.85
N ARG A 68 -1.67 -16.72 -19.24
CA ARG A 68 -0.63 -17.57 -18.64
C ARG A 68 0.78 -17.05 -18.87
N ILE A 69 1.10 -16.55 -20.06
CA ILE A 69 2.42 -15.98 -20.38
C ILE A 69 2.67 -14.73 -19.54
N TYR A 70 1.71 -13.81 -19.49
CA TYR A 70 1.84 -12.59 -18.69
C TYR A 70 1.98 -12.89 -17.20
N MET A 71 1.16 -13.81 -16.67
CA MET A 71 1.27 -14.23 -15.26
C MET A 71 2.60 -14.92 -14.97
N LYS A 72 3.18 -15.63 -15.96
CA LYS A 72 4.52 -16.21 -15.83
C LYS A 72 5.58 -15.10 -15.72
N ASP A 73 5.51 -14.06 -16.54
CA ASP A 73 6.43 -12.91 -16.47
C ASP A 73 6.30 -12.12 -15.16
N VAL A 74 5.07 -11.85 -14.72
CA VAL A 74 4.83 -11.22 -13.41
C VAL A 74 5.39 -12.08 -12.29
N ARG A 75 5.21 -13.40 -12.36
CA ARG A 75 5.75 -14.34 -11.38
C ARG A 75 7.27 -14.38 -11.39
N VAL A 76 7.93 -14.29 -12.55
CA VAL A 76 9.41 -14.18 -12.64
C VAL A 76 9.91 -12.90 -11.97
N LYS A 77 9.27 -11.76 -12.25
CA LYS A 77 9.60 -10.47 -11.61
C LYS A 77 9.37 -10.49 -10.10
N VAL A 78 8.32 -11.18 -9.64
CA VAL A 78 8.07 -11.36 -8.22
C VAL A 78 9.10 -12.30 -7.59
N GLU A 79 9.56 -13.33 -8.31
CA GLU A 79 10.59 -14.23 -7.81
C GLU A 79 11.94 -13.53 -7.63
N GLU A 80 12.26 -12.54 -8.48
CA GLU A 80 13.44 -11.67 -8.31
C GLU A 80 13.42 -10.89 -6.99
N ILE A 81 12.26 -10.61 -6.41
CA ILE A 81 12.13 -9.97 -5.09
C ILE A 81 12.76 -10.87 -4.01
N PHE A 82 12.60 -12.19 -4.13
CA PHE A 82 13.15 -13.13 -3.14
C PHE A 82 14.67 -13.30 -3.29
N SER A 83 15.23 -13.08 -4.48
CA SER A 83 16.68 -13.25 -4.74
C SER A 83 17.56 -12.37 -3.83
N GLN A 84 17.10 -11.19 -3.43
CA GLN A 84 17.82 -10.36 -2.45
C GLN A 84 17.70 -10.86 -1.00
N TYR A 85 16.65 -11.60 -0.67
CA TYR A 85 16.41 -12.13 0.68
C TYR A 85 17.00 -13.52 0.86
N LYS A 86 16.96 -14.38 -0.16
CA LYS A 86 17.64 -15.69 -0.18
C LYS A 86 19.14 -15.55 0.14
N ARG A 87 19.78 -14.50 -0.40
CA ARG A 87 21.18 -14.15 -0.10
C ARG A 87 21.46 -13.86 1.38
N LEU A 88 20.45 -13.48 2.17
CA LEU A 88 20.58 -13.19 3.60
C LEU A 88 20.43 -14.44 4.49
N CYS A 89 19.97 -15.57 3.94
CA CYS A 89 19.66 -16.79 4.69
C CYS A 89 20.80 -17.83 4.76
N LYS A 90 22.02 -17.52 4.25
CA LYS A 90 23.16 -18.47 4.12
C LYS A 90 22.76 -19.77 3.37
N THR A 91 23.49 -20.89 3.52
CA THR A 91 23.29 -22.18 2.82
C THR A 91 22.02 -22.96 3.18
N ALA A 92 21.06 -22.33 3.88
CA ALA A 92 19.78 -22.95 4.19
C ALA A 92 18.89 -23.06 2.95
N GLU A 93 18.17 -24.17 2.80
CA GLU A 93 17.15 -24.34 1.78
C GLU A 93 15.93 -23.46 2.13
N VAL A 94 15.61 -22.50 1.27
CA VAL A 94 14.54 -21.51 1.51
C VAL A 94 13.44 -21.64 0.46
N GLU A 95 12.23 -21.93 0.93
CA GLU A 95 11.04 -21.95 0.08
C GLU A 95 10.52 -20.52 -0.16
N THR A 96 9.94 -20.26 -1.33
CA THR A 96 9.26 -18.99 -1.65
C THR A 96 7.79 -19.22 -1.91
N VAL A 97 6.95 -18.35 -1.35
CA VAL A 97 5.49 -18.39 -1.55
C VAL A 97 5.02 -17.00 -1.93
N VAL A 98 4.30 -16.93 -3.05
CA VAL A 98 3.61 -15.74 -3.50
C VAL A 98 2.12 -15.93 -3.26
N LEU A 99 1.51 -15.02 -2.51
CA LEU A 99 0.08 -14.98 -2.26
C LEU A 99 -0.53 -13.82 -3.06
N GLU A 100 -1.73 -14.04 -3.60
CA GLU A 100 -2.48 -13.02 -4.33
C GLU A 100 -3.67 -12.57 -3.48
N ASP A 101 -3.67 -11.32 -3.00
CA ASP A 101 -4.79 -10.75 -2.26
C ASP A 101 -4.67 -9.21 -2.18
N LEU A 102 -5.82 -8.52 -2.10
CA LEU A 102 -5.88 -7.07 -1.91
C LEU A 102 -5.54 -6.66 -0.47
N SER A 103 -5.70 -7.57 0.50
CA SER A 103 -5.35 -7.37 1.91
C SER A 103 -4.17 -8.28 2.31
N PRO A 104 -2.93 -7.74 2.40
CA PRO A 104 -1.77 -8.51 2.82
C PRO A 104 -1.92 -9.16 4.19
N ALA A 105 -2.55 -8.47 5.15
CA ALA A 105 -2.76 -9.01 6.49
C ALA A 105 -3.70 -10.22 6.49
N THR A 106 -4.84 -10.10 5.80
CA THR A 106 -5.83 -11.19 5.70
C THR A 106 -5.25 -12.40 4.96
N SER A 107 -4.47 -12.16 3.91
CA SER A 107 -3.80 -13.20 3.14
C SER A 107 -2.75 -13.96 3.95
N LEU A 108 -1.91 -13.23 4.69
CA LEU A 108 -0.92 -13.82 5.59
C LEU A 108 -1.60 -14.65 6.69
N LEU A 109 -2.66 -14.14 7.31
CA LEU A 109 -3.42 -14.87 8.34
C LEU A 109 -4.05 -16.16 7.79
N ARG A 110 -4.61 -16.10 6.58
CA ARG A 110 -5.16 -17.27 5.88
C ARG A 110 -4.07 -18.30 5.58
N TYR A 111 -2.90 -17.87 5.12
CA TYR A 111 -1.76 -18.74 4.86
C TYR A 111 -1.22 -19.38 6.15
N ILE A 112 -1.04 -18.60 7.23
CA ILE A 112 -0.62 -19.09 8.54
C ILE A 112 -1.55 -20.20 9.03
N SER A 113 -2.86 -19.96 8.93
CA SER A 113 -3.90 -20.90 9.35
C SER A 113 -3.88 -22.19 8.51
N LYS A 114 -3.85 -22.06 7.18
CA LYS A 114 -3.95 -23.19 6.25
C LYS A 114 -2.68 -24.04 6.22
N SER A 115 -1.52 -23.40 6.24
CA SER A 115 -0.21 -24.07 6.17
C SER A 115 0.34 -24.47 7.54
N ARG A 116 -0.43 -24.21 8.61
CA ARG A 116 -0.03 -24.42 10.03
C ARG A 116 1.37 -23.89 10.31
N VAL A 117 1.59 -22.61 9.98
CA VAL A 117 2.86 -21.92 10.26
C VAL A 117 2.99 -21.74 11.77
N ARG A 118 4.04 -22.33 12.36
CA ARG A 118 4.30 -22.25 13.80
C ARG A 118 4.89 -20.90 14.20
N ILE A 119 5.74 -20.32 13.36
CA ILE A 119 6.41 -19.05 13.64
C ILE A 119 6.29 -18.13 12.42
N VAL A 120 5.78 -16.92 12.60
CA VAL A 120 5.80 -15.88 11.56
C VAL A 120 6.63 -14.67 12.00
N VAL A 121 7.50 -14.20 11.10
CA VAL A 121 8.36 -13.04 11.34
C VAL A 121 8.01 -11.92 10.37
N LEU A 122 7.81 -10.71 10.91
CA LEU A 122 7.40 -9.52 10.16
C LEU A 122 8.38 -8.37 10.40
N GLY A 123 8.69 -7.60 9.35
CA GLY A 123 9.50 -6.38 9.46
C GLY A 123 8.65 -5.14 9.80
N SER A 124 9.08 -4.34 10.76
CA SER A 124 8.44 -3.05 11.09
C SER A 124 9.35 -1.86 10.76
N HIS A 125 8.72 -0.73 10.38
CA HIS A 125 9.39 0.50 9.92
C HIS A 125 9.39 1.67 10.92
N SER A 126 8.73 1.55 12.07
CA SER A 126 8.68 2.64 13.05
C SER A 126 9.35 2.28 14.36
N SER A 127 10.26 3.14 14.83
CA SER A 127 10.73 3.19 16.23
C SER A 127 9.80 4.03 17.13
N ASN A 128 8.80 4.72 16.57
CA ASN A 128 7.95 5.67 17.30
C ASN A 128 6.49 5.20 17.36
N PHE A 129 5.99 5.13 18.59
CA PHE A 129 4.60 4.79 18.95
C PHE A 129 3.57 5.77 18.34
N PHE A 130 3.95 7.04 18.16
CA PHE A 130 3.04 8.13 17.72
C PHE A 130 2.50 8.01 16.29
N TRP A 131 3.28 7.48 15.34
CA TRP A 131 2.86 7.39 13.93
C TRP A 131 2.03 6.15 13.61
N ARG A 132 1.78 5.28 14.60
CA ARG A 132 1.01 4.03 14.43
C ARG A 132 -0.51 4.22 14.39
N LYS A 133 -1.02 5.41 14.75
CA LYS A 133 -2.45 5.69 14.95
C LYS A 133 -3.15 6.49 13.85
N LEU A 134 -2.43 7.04 12.87
CA LEU A 134 -3.00 7.92 11.83
C LEU A 134 -3.34 7.22 10.50
N LYS A 135 -3.09 5.90 10.35
CA LYS A 135 -3.30 5.17 9.08
C LYS A 135 -4.11 3.86 9.20
N GLY A 136 -4.80 3.63 10.32
CA GLY A 136 -5.44 2.33 10.62
C GLY A 136 -4.44 1.26 11.07
N PRO A 137 -4.91 0.06 11.50
CA PRO A 137 -4.01 -1.00 11.97
C PRO A 137 -3.11 -1.47 10.82
N GLY A 138 -1.81 -1.27 10.95
CA GLY A 138 -0.84 -1.72 9.95
C GLY A 138 -0.84 -3.24 9.80
N ILE A 139 -0.29 -3.74 8.69
CA ILE A 139 -0.19 -5.19 8.41
C ILE A 139 0.44 -5.94 9.59
N THR A 140 1.48 -5.37 10.20
CA THR A 140 2.17 -5.95 11.36
C THR A 140 1.30 -6.01 12.61
N SER A 141 0.51 -4.98 12.90
CA SER A 141 -0.43 -4.96 14.03
C SER A 141 -1.56 -5.95 13.83
N THR A 142 -2.13 -5.99 12.62
CA THR A 142 -3.26 -6.88 12.28
C THR A 142 -2.85 -8.36 12.37
N VAL A 143 -1.66 -8.71 11.86
CA VAL A 143 -1.16 -10.10 11.95
C VAL A 143 -0.74 -10.45 13.39
N LEU A 144 -0.17 -9.50 14.13
CA LEU A 144 0.17 -9.69 15.55
C LEU A 144 -1.08 -9.97 16.39
N GLU A 145 -2.14 -9.18 16.22
CA GLU A 145 -3.39 -9.31 17.00
C GLU A 145 -4.19 -10.55 16.57
N CYS A 146 -4.43 -10.72 15.26
CA CYS A 146 -5.37 -11.70 14.73
C CYS A 146 -4.75 -13.05 14.34
N SER A 147 -3.46 -13.28 14.62
CA SER A 147 -2.81 -14.58 14.40
C SER A 147 -3.46 -15.71 15.23
N PRO A 148 -3.56 -16.93 14.67
CA PRO A 148 -4.09 -18.09 15.40
C PRO A 148 -3.28 -18.42 16.65
N ASP A 149 -3.94 -18.98 17.66
CA ASP A 149 -3.35 -19.27 18.98
C ASP A 149 -2.17 -20.25 18.94
N PHE A 150 -1.99 -21.02 17.87
CA PHE A 150 -0.87 -21.95 17.70
C PHE A 150 0.38 -21.30 17.07
N CYS A 151 0.32 -20.02 16.68
CA CYS A 151 1.35 -19.34 15.90
C CYS A 151 2.07 -18.26 16.73
N ASP A 152 3.39 -18.39 16.86
CA ASP A 152 4.24 -17.36 17.42
C ASP A 152 4.47 -16.24 16.38
N VAL A 153 4.21 -15.00 16.77
CA VAL A 153 4.42 -13.83 15.88
C VAL A 153 5.57 -12.99 16.41
N PHE A 154 6.57 -12.74 15.57
CA PHE A 154 7.70 -11.86 15.85
C PHE A 154 7.68 -10.65 14.92
N VAL A 155 7.65 -9.44 15.48
CA VAL A 155 7.74 -8.19 14.74
C VAL A 155 9.10 -7.53 15.01
N VAL A 156 9.95 -7.49 14.00
CA VAL A 156 11.34 -7.02 14.10
C VAL A 156 11.46 -5.56 13.65
N SER A 157 11.89 -4.68 14.54
CA SER A 157 12.13 -3.25 14.27
C SER A 157 13.64 -2.89 14.37
N LYS A 158 14.00 -1.60 14.26
CA LYS A 158 15.40 -1.14 14.39
C LYS A 158 15.99 -1.38 15.80
N SER A 159 15.18 -1.25 16.84
CA SER A 159 15.64 -1.22 18.24
C SER A 159 14.98 -2.25 19.15
N ARG A 160 13.97 -2.98 18.68
CA ARG A 160 13.21 -3.95 19.49
C ARG A 160 12.55 -5.04 18.65
N VAL A 161 12.36 -6.21 19.25
CA VAL A 161 11.50 -7.29 18.75
C VAL A 161 10.25 -7.36 19.64
N THR A 162 9.07 -7.32 19.02
CA THR A 162 7.78 -7.50 19.71
C THR A 162 7.26 -8.90 19.41
N THR A 163 6.82 -9.62 20.43
CA THR A 163 6.44 -11.04 20.31
C THR A 163 5.04 -11.27 20.85
N LYS A 164 4.25 -12.09 20.15
CA LYS A 164 3.07 -12.79 20.68
C LYS A 164 3.40 -14.27 20.71
N GLN A 165 3.30 -14.90 21.88
CA GLN A 165 3.51 -16.33 22.03
C GLN A 165 2.21 -17.10 21.78
N ALA A 166 2.33 -18.28 21.19
CA ALA A 166 1.26 -19.23 21.04
C ALA A 166 0.73 -19.68 22.41
N ILE A 167 -0.59 -19.85 22.51
CA ILE A 167 -1.25 -20.35 23.71
C ILE A 167 -1.03 -21.87 23.73
N PRO A 168 -0.46 -22.45 24.81
CA PRO A 168 -0.24 -23.90 24.87
C PRO A 168 -1.59 -24.63 24.89
N MET A 169 -1.83 -25.49 23.89
CA MET A 169 -3.03 -26.33 23.85
C MET A 169 -2.93 -27.42 24.92
N ILE A 170 -3.85 -27.40 25.88
CA ILE A 170 -4.13 -28.57 26.71
C ILE A 170 -4.85 -29.59 25.80
N PRO A 171 -4.41 -30.86 25.71
CA PRO A 171 -5.12 -31.86 24.91
C PRO A 171 -6.45 -32.21 25.58
N THR A 172 -7.57 -31.87 24.94
CA THR A 172 -8.88 -32.44 25.29
C THR A 172 -9.06 -33.76 24.55
N GLU A 173 -8.79 -34.87 25.25
CA GLU A 173 -9.50 -36.12 25.04
C GLU A 173 -10.28 -36.45 26.32
N ALA A 174 -11.53 -36.90 26.12
CA ALA A 174 -12.58 -37.17 27.11
C ALA A 174 -13.11 -35.90 27.79
N ILE A 175 -14.37 -35.49 27.63
CA ILE A 175 -15.58 -36.28 27.86
C ILE A 175 -16.67 -35.80 26.89
N CYS A 176 -17.14 -36.70 26.04
CA CYS A 176 -18.44 -36.58 25.40
C CYS A 176 -19.39 -37.48 26.18
N SER A 177 -20.41 -36.90 26.82
CA SER A 177 -21.72 -37.56 26.98
C SER A 177 -22.73 -36.65 27.64
N ASN A 178 -23.86 -36.49 26.94
CA ASN A 178 -25.18 -36.11 27.43
C ASN A 178 -25.39 -34.66 27.88
N LYS A 179 -26.54 -34.05 27.65
CA LYS A 179 -27.64 -34.15 26.67
C LYS A 179 -28.47 -32.90 27.00
N GLN A 180 -29.18 -32.41 25.99
CA GLN A 180 -30.41 -31.63 26.10
C GLN A 180 -30.34 -30.13 26.47
N THR A 181 -30.61 -29.36 25.39
CA THR A 181 -31.60 -28.29 25.28
C THR A 181 -31.31 -26.95 25.96
N CYS A 182 -30.75 -26.03 25.16
CA CYS A 182 -31.11 -24.61 25.24
C CYS A 182 -32.46 -24.39 24.54
N ARG A 183 -33.44 -23.84 25.26
CA ARG A 183 -34.55 -23.08 24.67
C ARG A 183 -34.34 -21.60 25.01
N CYS A 184 -34.44 -20.78 23.97
CA CYS A 184 -34.36 -19.32 24.00
C CYS A 184 -35.51 -18.66 24.79
N SER A 185 -35.28 -17.40 25.18
CA SER A 185 -36.18 -16.22 25.14
C SER A 185 -35.80 -15.27 26.29
N SER A 186 -35.08 -14.16 26.07
CA SER A 186 -35.52 -12.84 25.59
C SER A 186 -36.65 -12.18 26.41
N SER A 187 -36.32 -11.02 27.02
CA SER A 187 -37.17 -9.85 27.38
C SER A 187 -38.35 -10.08 28.34
N SER A 188 -38.79 -9.18 29.22
CA SER A 188 -38.42 -7.85 29.70
C SER A 188 -39.45 -7.48 30.81
N LEU A 189 -39.17 -6.39 31.53
CA LEU A 189 -40.12 -5.51 32.24
C LEU A 189 -40.64 -5.86 33.65
N GLY A 190 -40.25 -4.97 34.59
CA GLY A 190 -41.12 -4.35 35.61
C GLY A 190 -41.30 -5.14 36.91
N CYS A 191 -41.41 -4.57 38.10
CA CYS A 191 -41.48 -3.19 38.56
C CYS A 191 -41.59 -3.23 40.10
N ARG A 192 -40.84 -2.38 40.84
CA ARG A 192 -41.12 -1.84 42.19
C ARG A 192 -41.29 -2.84 43.36
N SER A 193 -41.01 -2.55 44.63
CA SER A 193 -40.35 -1.49 45.41
C SER A 193 -40.39 -1.98 46.88
N CYS A 194 -39.61 -1.32 47.75
CA CYS A 194 -39.60 -1.37 49.23
C CYS A 194 -38.68 -2.44 49.83
N ARG A 195 -37.45 -2.09 50.21
CA ARG A 195 -36.99 -1.31 51.40
C ARG A 195 -36.97 -2.12 52.70
N HIS A 196 -35.78 -2.07 53.29
CA HIS A 196 -35.44 -2.09 54.71
C HIS A 196 -35.02 -3.41 55.40
N THR A 197 -33.68 -3.50 55.52
CA THR A 197 -32.91 -3.53 56.78
C THR A 197 -32.67 -4.88 57.47
N ARG A 198 -31.36 -5.15 57.59
CA ARG A 198 -30.63 -5.79 58.70
C ARG A 198 -30.98 -7.23 59.09
N MET A 199 -29.96 -8.06 58.85
CA MET A 199 -29.10 -8.71 59.85
C MET A 199 -29.74 -9.70 60.83
N LEU A 200 -29.01 -10.83 60.87
CA LEU A 200 -28.76 -11.78 61.95
C LEU A 200 -29.60 -13.06 61.99
N SER A 201 -28.79 -14.12 62.13
CA SER A 201 -28.99 -15.35 62.88
C SER A 201 -30.01 -16.38 62.39
N VAL A 202 -29.43 -17.48 61.90
CA VAL A 202 -29.70 -18.89 62.24
C VAL A 202 -30.91 -19.18 63.13
N PRO A 203 -31.67 -20.23 62.78
CA PRO A 203 -32.22 -21.13 63.78
C PRO A 203 -31.78 -22.59 63.59
N GLU A 204 -31.69 -23.21 64.77
CA GLU A 204 -31.69 -24.63 65.12
C GLU A 204 -32.74 -25.50 64.44
N VAL A 205 -32.60 -26.83 64.66
CA VAL A 205 -33.65 -27.84 65.02
C VAL A 205 -33.26 -29.19 64.37
N GLN A 206 -33.33 -30.38 64.96
CA GLN A 206 -33.60 -30.89 66.31
C GLN A 206 -33.18 -32.38 66.39
N HIS A 207 -33.03 -32.81 67.65
CA HIS A 207 -32.97 -34.13 68.28
C HIS A 207 -33.77 -35.33 67.72
N SER A 208 -33.29 -36.53 68.07
CA SER A 208 -34.04 -37.55 68.87
C SER A 208 -33.01 -38.59 69.39
N ASN A 209 -32.77 -38.74 70.71
CA ASN A 209 -33.55 -39.36 71.80
C ASN A 209 -33.34 -40.88 71.94
N SER A 210 -32.76 -41.30 73.07
CA SER A 210 -33.42 -42.21 74.02
C SER A 210 -32.67 -42.25 75.35
N SER A 211 -33.40 -41.90 76.42
CA SER A 211 -33.06 -41.97 77.84
C SER A 211 -33.40 -43.35 78.44
N ALA A 212 -32.81 -43.68 79.58
CA ALA A 212 -33.55 -43.97 80.82
C ALA A 212 -32.61 -44.17 82.02
N ASP A 213 -33.03 -43.52 83.11
CA ASP A 213 -32.45 -43.38 84.46
C ASP A 213 -32.33 -44.68 85.27
N SER A 214 -31.61 -44.63 86.41
CA SER A 214 -32.18 -44.75 87.76
C SER A 214 -31.12 -44.83 88.88
N GLU A 215 -31.51 -44.35 90.07
CA GLU A 215 -30.73 -43.87 91.20
C GLU A 215 -30.42 -44.88 92.35
N LEU A 216 -29.53 -44.41 93.26
CA LEU A 216 -29.48 -44.56 94.74
C LEU A 216 -29.30 -45.94 95.42
N ASN A 217 -28.30 -46.04 96.31
CA ASN A 217 -28.51 -45.91 97.77
C ASN A 217 -27.21 -46.08 98.60
N ALA A 218 -27.11 -45.28 99.66
CA ALA A 218 -26.13 -45.35 100.74
C ALA A 218 -26.81 -45.93 102.00
N TRP A 219 -26.11 -46.71 102.83
CA TRP A 219 -26.51 -47.02 104.21
C TRP A 219 -25.31 -46.95 105.18
N ILE A 220 -25.54 -46.31 106.32
CA ILE A 220 -24.74 -46.34 107.55
C ILE A 220 -25.60 -47.00 108.62
N LEU A 221 -25.03 -47.86 109.46
CA LEU A 221 -25.34 -47.98 110.90
C LEU A 221 -24.27 -48.86 111.62
N ASN A 222 -23.88 -48.40 112.81
CA ASN A 222 -23.08 -49.05 113.87
C ASN A 222 -24.02 -49.19 115.12
N PRO A 223 -23.70 -49.78 116.32
CA PRO A 223 -22.46 -50.39 116.83
C PRO A 223 -22.65 -51.64 117.78
N CYS A 224 -21.53 -52.05 118.43
CA CYS A 224 -21.36 -52.59 119.82
C CYS A 224 -21.02 -54.09 120.10
N SER A 225 -19.77 -54.27 120.56
CA SER A 225 -19.26 -55.01 121.75
C SER A 225 -19.49 -56.53 122.00
N SER A 226 -18.35 -57.25 121.91
CA SER A 226 -17.68 -58.09 122.93
C SER A 226 -18.10 -59.54 123.28
N VAL A 227 -17.07 -60.41 123.22
CA VAL A 227 -16.66 -61.56 124.09
C VAL A 227 -16.75 -62.99 123.51
N ALA A 228 -15.57 -63.63 123.54
CA ALA A 228 -15.19 -65.07 123.63
C ALA A 228 -15.01 -65.95 122.36
N SER A 229 -13.72 -66.19 122.07
CA SER A 229 -13.00 -67.28 121.37
C SER A 229 -13.50 -68.72 121.66
N PRO A 230 -13.03 -69.79 120.96
CA PRO A 230 -11.82 -69.88 120.13
C PRO A 230 -11.93 -70.63 118.77
N ASN A 231 -11.19 -70.13 117.78
CA ASN A 231 -10.31 -70.87 116.85
C ASN A 231 -9.77 -69.85 115.82
N SER A 232 -8.85 -69.01 116.31
CA SER A 232 -8.51 -67.70 115.72
C SER A 232 -7.60 -67.74 114.50
N GLU A 233 -6.98 -68.86 114.14
CA GLU A 233 -5.94 -68.87 113.10
C GLU A 233 -6.45 -69.29 111.71
N GLN A 234 -7.57 -70.00 111.60
CA GLN A 234 -8.10 -70.45 110.29
C GLN A 234 -9.12 -69.49 109.66
N ILE A 235 -9.77 -68.64 110.46
CA ILE A 235 -10.73 -67.63 109.98
C ILE A 235 -9.98 -66.42 109.41
N GLU A 236 -8.90 -66.01 110.07
CA GLU A 236 -8.07 -64.87 109.69
C GLU A 236 -7.35 -65.10 108.35
N VAL A 237 -6.83 -66.31 108.10
CA VAL A 237 -6.22 -66.69 106.81
C VAL A 237 -7.23 -66.68 105.67
N LYS A 238 -8.46 -67.16 105.89
CA LYS A 238 -9.52 -67.15 104.87
C LYS A 238 -10.02 -65.73 104.58
N GLN A 239 -10.07 -64.87 105.60
CA GLN A 239 -10.46 -63.47 105.47
C GLN A 239 -9.40 -62.68 104.69
N LEU A 240 -8.11 -62.85 105.01
CA LEU A 240 -7.00 -62.24 104.28
C LEU A 240 -6.90 -62.74 102.83
N GLN A 241 -7.20 -64.02 102.58
CA GLN A 241 -7.26 -64.56 101.20
C GLN A 241 -8.41 -63.98 100.39
N LEU A 242 -9.58 -63.76 101.01
CA LEU A 242 -10.72 -63.13 100.34
C LEU A 242 -10.41 -61.67 100.04
N GLU A 243 -9.88 -60.93 101.02
CA GLU A 243 -9.51 -59.52 100.90
C GLU A 243 -8.49 -59.33 99.77
N LEU A 244 -7.40 -60.13 99.73
CA LEU A 244 -6.41 -60.11 98.66
C LEU A 244 -7.01 -60.38 97.26
N ARG A 245 -7.96 -61.32 97.15
CA ARG A 245 -8.66 -61.58 95.88
C ARG A 245 -9.52 -60.39 95.44
N THR A 246 -10.23 -59.75 96.37
CA THR A 246 -10.98 -58.51 96.07
C THR A 246 -10.06 -57.37 95.65
N THR A 247 -8.93 -57.17 96.33
CA THR A 247 -7.98 -56.11 95.98
C THR A 247 -7.33 -56.36 94.62
N LEU A 248 -7.01 -57.60 94.30
CA LEU A 248 -6.50 -57.99 92.97
C LEU A 248 -7.56 -57.80 91.87
N ALA A 249 -8.83 -58.10 92.15
CA ALA A 249 -9.93 -57.86 91.20
C ALA A 249 -10.15 -56.35 90.96
N LEU A 250 -10.15 -55.54 92.02
CA LEU A 250 -10.23 -54.07 91.92
C LEU A 250 -9.03 -53.48 91.19
N TYR A 251 -7.83 -54.00 91.45
CA TYR A 251 -6.61 -53.61 90.73
C TYR A 251 -6.69 -53.98 89.25
N SER A 252 -7.15 -55.19 88.91
CA SER A 252 -7.35 -55.63 87.53
C SER A 252 -8.35 -54.73 86.80
N GLN A 253 -9.49 -54.41 87.43
CA GLN A 253 -10.49 -53.50 86.88
C GLN A 253 -9.93 -52.09 86.67
N ALA A 254 -9.19 -51.56 87.66
CA ALA A 254 -8.56 -50.24 87.53
C ALA A 254 -7.50 -50.22 86.41
N CYS A 255 -6.75 -51.30 86.20
CA CYS A 255 -5.83 -51.44 85.08
C CYS A 255 -6.57 -51.47 83.74
N GLU A 256 -7.68 -52.19 83.63
CA GLU A 256 -8.51 -52.23 82.42
C GLU A 256 -9.14 -50.85 82.10
N ASP A 257 -9.66 -50.17 83.12
CA ASP A 257 -10.21 -48.82 83.00
C ASP A 257 -9.14 -47.80 82.58
N LEU A 258 -7.91 -47.95 83.09
CA LEU A 258 -6.77 -47.11 82.68
C LEU A 258 -6.42 -47.33 81.20
N VAL A 259 -6.38 -48.58 80.74
CA VAL A 259 -6.13 -48.90 79.32
C VAL A 259 -7.25 -48.36 78.44
N HIS A 260 -8.50 -48.51 78.85
CA HIS A 260 -9.66 -47.98 78.12
C HIS A 260 -9.63 -46.45 78.04
N THR A 261 -9.34 -45.76 79.14
CA THR A 261 -9.22 -44.29 79.15
C THR A 261 -8.03 -43.82 78.31
N GLN A 262 -6.88 -44.50 78.36
CA GLN A 262 -5.73 -44.20 77.52
C GLN A 262 -6.06 -44.35 76.02
N ASN A 263 -6.75 -45.43 75.63
CA ASN A 263 -7.19 -45.64 74.25
C ASN A 263 -8.16 -44.54 73.80
N LYS A 264 -9.10 -44.12 74.68
CA LYS A 264 -10.05 -43.06 74.37
C LYS A 264 -9.38 -41.69 74.22
N VAL A 265 -8.39 -41.38 75.07
CA VAL A 265 -7.56 -40.17 74.94
C VAL A 265 -6.77 -40.19 73.64
N GLN A 266 -6.19 -41.34 73.26
CA GLN A 266 -5.45 -41.48 72.01
C GLN A 266 -6.36 -41.30 70.78
N GLN A 267 -7.58 -41.84 70.82
CA GLN A 267 -8.58 -41.66 69.77
C GLN A 267 -9.02 -40.19 69.64
N LEU A 268 -9.34 -39.52 70.76
CA LEU A 268 -9.71 -38.10 70.75
C LEU A 268 -8.55 -37.22 70.27
N SER A 269 -7.32 -37.52 70.67
CA SER A 269 -6.11 -36.83 70.20
C SER A 269 -5.96 -36.96 68.68
N SER A 270 -6.14 -38.18 68.14
CA SER A 270 -6.08 -38.41 66.69
C SER A 270 -7.17 -37.66 65.92
N SER A 271 -8.41 -37.60 66.46
CA SER A 271 -9.52 -36.86 65.87
C SER A 271 -9.27 -35.35 65.89
N CYS A 272 -8.74 -34.82 66.99
CA CYS A 272 -8.40 -33.40 67.14
C CYS A 272 -7.32 -32.97 66.11
N ILE A 273 -6.29 -33.81 65.91
CA ILE A 273 -5.26 -33.57 64.89
C ILE A 273 -5.90 -33.55 63.48
N GLN A 274 -6.76 -34.53 63.16
CA GLN A 274 -7.40 -34.61 61.85
C GLN A 274 -8.34 -33.42 61.57
N GLU A 275 -9.07 -32.93 62.58
CA GLU A 275 -9.89 -31.72 62.45
C GLU A 275 -9.04 -30.47 62.25
N THR A 276 -7.93 -30.36 62.98
CA THR A 276 -6.97 -29.25 62.83
C THR A 276 -6.38 -29.22 61.43
N GLU A 277 -6.00 -30.38 60.86
CA GLU A 277 -5.52 -30.49 59.48
C GLU A 277 -6.57 -30.03 58.46
N LYS A 278 -7.85 -30.39 58.65
CA LYS A 278 -8.95 -29.94 57.78
C LYS A 278 -9.16 -28.44 57.84
N ILE A 279 -9.10 -27.84 59.04
CA ILE A 279 -9.23 -26.39 59.22
C ILE A 279 -8.07 -25.67 58.54
N ASN A 280 -6.84 -26.15 58.73
CA ASN A 280 -5.66 -25.56 58.08
C ASN A 280 -5.76 -25.63 56.55
N ALA A 281 -6.18 -26.77 55.99
CA ALA A 281 -6.40 -26.91 54.55
C ALA A 281 -7.51 -25.96 54.03
N ALA A 282 -8.56 -25.71 54.82
CA ALA A 282 -9.62 -24.76 54.47
C ALA A 282 -9.11 -23.31 54.48
N ILE A 283 -8.28 -22.93 55.46
CA ILE A 283 -7.65 -21.61 55.53
C ILE A 283 -6.75 -21.38 54.32
N GLU A 284 -5.88 -22.34 53.98
CA GLU A 284 -5.00 -22.23 52.79
C GLU A 284 -5.82 -22.09 51.49
N ARG A 285 -6.95 -22.81 51.39
CA ARG A 285 -7.85 -22.69 50.24
C ARG A 285 -8.52 -21.32 50.17
N GLU A 286 -8.92 -20.74 51.31
CA GLU A 286 -9.48 -19.39 51.34
C GLU A 286 -8.43 -18.34 50.93
N GLU A 287 -7.20 -18.46 51.44
CA GLU A 287 -6.11 -17.55 51.10
C GLU A 287 -5.71 -17.61 49.62
N THR A 288 -5.73 -18.79 49.00
CA THR A 288 -5.48 -18.95 47.56
C THR A 288 -6.59 -18.32 46.72
N LEU A 289 -7.86 -18.52 47.08
CA LEU A 289 -8.98 -17.88 46.40
C LEU A 289 -8.96 -16.35 46.53
N ARG A 290 -8.60 -15.83 47.70
CA ARG A 290 -8.43 -14.38 47.91
C ARG A 290 -7.33 -13.80 47.02
N ARG A 291 -6.19 -14.50 46.87
CA ARG A 291 -5.11 -14.08 45.95
C ARG A 291 -5.58 -14.03 44.51
N ILE A 292 -6.28 -15.06 44.03
CA ILE A 292 -6.85 -15.10 42.66
C ILE A 292 -7.83 -13.95 42.45
N ALA A 293 -8.72 -13.67 43.42
CA ALA A 293 -9.69 -12.59 43.31
C ALA A 293 -9.05 -11.20 43.21
N VAL A 294 -7.94 -10.96 43.92
CA VAL A 294 -7.19 -9.70 43.82
C VAL A 294 -6.54 -9.57 42.44
N GLU A 295 -5.89 -10.64 41.95
CA GLU A 295 -5.25 -10.65 40.64
C GLU A 295 -6.25 -10.43 39.49
N GLU A 296 -7.41 -11.09 39.54
CA GLU A 296 -8.48 -10.90 38.55
C GLU A 296 -9.07 -9.49 38.59
N LYS A 297 -9.20 -8.89 39.79
CA LYS A 297 -9.64 -7.51 39.94
C LYS A 297 -8.65 -6.53 39.32
N GLU A 298 -7.35 -6.76 39.49
CA GLU A 298 -6.31 -5.92 38.86
C GLU A 298 -6.34 -6.04 37.33
N LYS A 299 -6.44 -7.26 36.80
CA LYS A 299 -6.60 -7.50 35.34
C LYS A 299 -7.83 -6.79 34.79
N HIS A 300 -8.96 -6.86 35.50
CA HIS A 300 -10.19 -6.19 35.08
C HIS A 300 -10.04 -4.66 35.07
N LEU A 301 -9.38 -4.09 36.09
CA LEU A 301 -9.14 -2.65 36.15
C LEU A 301 -8.27 -2.17 34.98
N GLU A 302 -7.26 -2.94 34.59
CA GLU A 302 -6.42 -2.61 33.44
C GLU A 302 -7.20 -2.69 32.13
N ALA A 303 -8.01 -3.74 31.93
CA ALA A 303 -8.88 -3.86 30.76
C ALA A 303 -9.88 -2.71 30.63
N VAL A 304 -10.43 -2.21 31.75
CA VAL A 304 -11.32 -1.05 31.76
C VAL A 304 -10.59 0.23 31.32
N LYS A 305 -9.37 0.47 31.82
CA LYS A 305 -8.55 1.61 31.37
C LYS A 305 -8.24 1.52 29.88
N GLU A 306 -7.83 0.35 29.39
CA GLU A 306 -7.57 0.13 27.97
C GLU A 306 -8.82 0.42 27.12
N ALA A 307 -9.99 -0.05 27.54
CA ALA A 307 -11.26 0.21 26.86
C ALA A 307 -11.62 1.70 26.83
N GLU A 308 -11.37 2.46 27.91
CA GLU A 308 -11.59 3.91 27.93
C GLU A 308 -10.64 4.66 26.98
N THR A 309 -9.35 4.30 26.96
CA THR A 309 -8.40 4.91 26.02
C THR A 309 -8.73 4.61 24.56
N ALA A 310 -9.24 3.40 24.27
CA ALA A 310 -9.71 3.01 22.95
C ALA A 310 -10.93 3.83 22.51
N LYS A 311 -11.90 4.04 23.41
CA LYS A 311 -13.08 4.89 23.15
C LYS A 311 -12.68 6.33 22.84
N SER A 312 -11.78 6.92 23.63
CA SER A 312 -11.27 8.29 23.40
C SER A 312 -10.57 8.44 22.05
N LEU A 313 -9.78 7.44 21.65
CA LEU A 313 -9.14 7.43 20.34
C LEU A 313 -10.15 7.36 19.19
N LEU A 314 -11.14 6.47 19.28
CA LEU A 314 -12.14 6.31 18.23
C LEU A 314 -12.92 7.62 18.03
N ALA A 315 -13.25 8.33 19.11
CA ALA A 315 -13.85 9.65 19.05
C ALA A 315 -12.96 10.67 18.31
N LYS A 316 -11.64 10.67 18.59
CA LYS A 316 -10.68 11.55 17.89
C LYS A 316 -10.58 11.23 16.39
N ILE A 317 -10.49 9.95 16.02
CA ILE A 317 -10.44 9.51 14.62
C ILE A 317 -11.73 9.90 13.89
N SER A 318 -12.89 9.73 14.54
CA SER A 318 -14.18 10.14 13.98
C SER A 318 -14.25 11.65 13.72
N CYS A 319 -13.73 12.46 14.65
CA CYS A 319 -13.65 13.92 14.49
C CYS A 319 -12.71 14.32 13.34
N GLU A 320 -11.53 13.71 13.25
CA GLU A 320 -10.58 13.94 12.15
C GLU A 320 -11.19 13.57 10.79
N ARG A 321 -11.93 12.45 10.73
CA ARG A 321 -12.66 12.04 9.52
C ARG A 321 -13.73 13.05 9.12
N GLN A 322 -14.57 13.49 10.06
CA GLN A 322 -15.59 14.51 9.78
C GLN A 322 -14.97 15.81 9.29
N ARG A 323 -13.84 16.24 9.87
CA ARG A 323 -13.11 17.42 9.41
C ARG A 323 -12.58 17.25 7.98
N ALA A 324 -12.05 16.07 7.64
CA ALA A 324 -11.59 15.77 6.28
C ALA A 324 -12.75 15.76 5.27
N GLU A 325 -13.89 15.16 5.62
CA GLU A 325 -15.11 15.15 4.80
C GLU A 325 -15.64 16.58 4.57
N LEU A 326 -15.64 17.41 5.62
CA LEU A 326 -16.09 18.81 5.54
C LEU A 326 -15.12 19.68 4.71
N ASN A 327 -13.81 19.45 4.83
CA ASN A 327 -12.81 20.09 3.97
C ASN A 327 -12.98 19.68 2.50
N ALA A 328 -13.16 18.39 2.21
CA ALA A 328 -13.40 17.90 0.84
C ALA A 328 -14.69 18.47 0.24
N LEU A 329 -15.76 18.58 1.04
CA LEU A 329 -17.01 19.21 0.61
C LEU A 329 -16.83 20.71 0.34
N LYS A 330 -16.05 21.41 1.18
CA LYS A 330 -15.71 22.82 0.98
C LYS A 330 -14.90 23.01 -0.30
N GLU A 331 -13.87 22.19 -0.54
CA GLU A 331 -13.10 22.20 -1.79
C GLU A 331 -13.99 21.93 -3.00
N SER A 332 -14.89 20.94 -2.93
CA SER A 332 -15.85 20.68 -4.01
C SER A 332 -16.81 21.85 -4.24
N SER A 333 -17.25 22.52 -3.19
CA SER A 333 -18.12 23.71 -3.28
C SER A 333 -17.36 24.91 -3.86
N GLU A 334 -16.10 25.10 -3.48
CA GLU A 334 -15.23 26.14 -4.05
C GLU A 334 -14.93 25.86 -5.52
N LYS A 335 -14.61 24.61 -5.90
CA LYS A 335 -14.50 24.19 -7.30
C LYS A 335 -15.79 24.42 -8.09
N GLN A 336 -16.94 24.17 -7.48
CA GLN A 336 -18.24 24.44 -8.11
C GLN A 336 -18.51 25.95 -8.27
N LYS A 337 -18.12 26.78 -7.30
CA LYS A 337 -18.19 28.24 -7.43
C LYS A 337 -17.24 28.77 -8.49
N ILE A 338 -16.03 28.22 -8.59
CA ILE A 338 -15.07 28.51 -9.66
C ILE A 338 -15.67 28.10 -11.01
N PHE A 339 -16.30 26.92 -11.10
CA PHE A 339 -17.01 26.47 -12.29
C PHE A 339 -18.12 27.45 -12.70
N ASP A 340 -18.97 27.85 -11.77
CA ASP A 340 -20.06 28.79 -12.03
C ASP A 340 -19.50 30.17 -12.42
N ALA A 341 -18.41 30.63 -11.78
CA ALA A 341 -17.72 31.87 -12.11
C ALA A 341 -17.04 31.82 -13.49
N LEU A 342 -16.37 30.73 -13.85
CA LEU A 342 -15.78 30.49 -15.17
C LEU A 342 -16.84 30.41 -16.28
N ILE A 343 -18.04 29.95 -15.94
CA ILE A 343 -19.18 29.92 -16.85
C ILE A 343 -19.83 31.31 -16.99
N THR A 344 -19.75 32.18 -15.98
CA THR A 344 -20.48 33.45 -15.95
C THR A 344 -19.60 34.67 -16.27
N ALA A 345 -18.28 34.57 -16.09
CA ALA A 345 -17.33 35.66 -16.34
C ALA A 345 -16.88 35.70 -17.81
N ASP A 346 -17.02 36.87 -18.44
CA ASP A 346 -16.52 37.18 -19.77
C ASP A 346 -15.00 37.42 -19.76
N ARG A 347 -14.16 36.36 -19.69
CA ARG A 347 -12.69 36.50 -19.83
C ARG A 347 -11.99 35.25 -20.39
N GLY A 348 -11.29 35.41 -21.51
CA GLY A 348 -10.09 34.64 -21.88
C GLY A 348 -10.21 33.66 -23.05
N TYR A 349 -11.41 33.18 -23.40
CA TYR A 349 -11.60 32.25 -24.53
C TYR A 349 -12.98 32.44 -25.16
N ARG A 350 -13.12 32.09 -26.45
CA ARG A 350 -14.41 32.18 -27.15
C ARG A 350 -15.36 31.07 -26.69
N ARG A 351 -16.58 31.43 -26.28
CA ARG A 351 -17.64 30.43 -26.04
C ARG A 351 -18.36 30.09 -27.34
N TYR A 352 -18.37 28.80 -27.68
CA TYR A 352 -19.17 28.28 -28.78
C TYR A 352 -20.43 27.63 -28.26
N THR A 353 -21.51 27.76 -29.03
CA THR A 353 -22.77 27.07 -28.80
C THR A 353 -22.70 25.62 -29.30
N VAL A 354 -23.58 24.77 -28.77
CA VAL A 354 -23.68 23.37 -29.20
C VAL A 354 -24.00 23.26 -30.70
N ASP A 355 -24.81 24.17 -31.23
CA ASP A 355 -25.22 24.16 -32.63
C ASP A 355 -24.08 24.57 -33.57
N GLU A 356 -23.23 25.53 -33.18
CA GLU A 356 -22.00 25.86 -33.92
C GLU A 356 -21.05 24.65 -33.96
N ILE A 357 -20.84 23.97 -32.83
CA ILE A 357 -19.97 22.78 -32.80
C ILE A 357 -20.54 21.64 -33.64
N LYS A 358 -21.85 21.40 -33.57
CA LYS A 358 -22.53 20.40 -34.41
C LYS A 358 -22.40 20.73 -35.89
N ALA A 359 -22.63 21.99 -36.28
CA ALA A 359 -22.48 22.42 -37.67
C ALA A 359 -21.03 22.25 -38.16
N ALA A 360 -20.05 22.65 -37.35
CA ALA A 360 -18.62 22.56 -37.71
C ALA A 360 -18.11 21.12 -37.84
N THR A 361 -18.74 20.16 -37.15
CA THR A 361 -18.33 18.74 -37.13
C THR A 361 -19.21 17.84 -38.00
N ASP A 362 -20.10 18.41 -38.81
CA ASP A 362 -21.13 17.67 -39.57
C ASP A 362 -21.92 16.69 -38.67
N SER A 363 -22.42 17.21 -37.55
CA SER A 363 -23.11 16.44 -36.49
C SER A 363 -22.24 15.34 -35.88
N PHE A 364 -20.98 15.65 -35.56
CA PHE A 364 -19.99 14.70 -35.03
C PHE A 364 -19.75 13.49 -35.95
N SER A 365 -19.68 13.72 -37.26
CA SER A 365 -19.44 12.67 -38.25
C SER A 365 -18.10 11.96 -37.99
N GLU A 366 -18.11 10.62 -38.07
CA GLU A 366 -16.88 9.81 -37.95
C GLU A 366 -15.85 10.15 -39.04
N SER A 367 -16.28 10.63 -40.21
CA SER A 367 -15.38 11.05 -41.29
C SER A 367 -14.53 12.29 -40.95
N LYS A 368 -14.91 13.03 -39.91
CA LYS A 368 -14.16 14.21 -39.42
C LYS A 368 -13.24 13.88 -38.26
N VAL A 369 -13.24 12.64 -37.75
CA VAL A 369 -12.40 12.25 -36.62
C VAL A 369 -10.94 12.22 -37.06
N ILE A 370 -10.11 13.02 -36.39
CA ILE A 370 -8.66 13.11 -36.61
C ILE A 370 -7.85 12.50 -35.47
N GLY A 371 -8.50 12.19 -34.34
CA GLY A 371 -7.85 11.55 -33.21
C GLY A 371 -8.85 10.90 -32.26
N LYS A 372 -8.45 9.80 -31.63
CA LYS A 372 -9.24 9.09 -30.62
C LYS A 372 -8.31 8.62 -29.50
N GLY A 373 -8.53 9.13 -28.30
CA GLY A 373 -7.74 8.79 -27.11
C GLY A 373 -8.61 8.52 -25.89
N SER A 374 -7.95 8.29 -24.74
CA SER A 374 -8.61 8.13 -23.43
C SER A 374 -9.47 9.33 -23.03
N TYR A 375 -9.08 10.51 -23.49
CA TYR A 375 -9.70 11.78 -23.16
C TYR A 375 -10.94 12.07 -24.01
N GLY A 376 -11.06 11.49 -25.20
CA GLY A 376 -12.19 11.74 -26.09
C GLY A 376 -11.85 11.59 -27.56
N LYS A 377 -12.77 12.06 -28.40
CA LYS A 377 -12.57 12.15 -29.85
C LYS A 377 -12.23 13.58 -30.22
N VAL A 378 -11.32 13.73 -31.18
CA VAL A 378 -10.96 15.02 -31.79
C VAL A 378 -11.47 15.03 -33.22
N TYR A 379 -12.23 16.05 -33.55
CA TYR A 379 -12.82 16.26 -34.87
C TYR A 379 -12.14 17.44 -35.56
N LYS A 380 -11.92 17.33 -36.87
CA LYS A 380 -11.57 18.48 -37.71
C LYS A 380 -12.85 19.24 -38.03
N GLY A 381 -12.87 20.54 -37.76
CA GLY A 381 -14.01 21.41 -38.05
C GLY A 381 -13.62 22.69 -38.77
N ASN A 382 -14.63 23.45 -39.15
CA ASN A 382 -14.47 24.82 -39.63
C ASN A 382 -15.34 25.73 -38.76
N LEU A 383 -14.71 26.61 -37.98
CA LEU A 383 -15.36 27.61 -37.12
C LEU A 383 -14.77 28.97 -37.47
N ASP A 384 -15.60 29.98 -37.65
CA ASP A 384 -15.17 31.35 -37.99
C ASP A 384 -14.26 31.46 -39.21
N HIS A 385 -14.53 30.63 -40.23
CA HIS A 385 -13.71 30.52 -41.44
C HIS A 385 -12.28 30.01 -41.19
N ALA A 386 -11.99 29.48 -40.00
CA ALA A 386 -10.73 28.84 -39.65
C ALA A 386 -10.91 27.32 -39.50
N VAL A 387 -9.94 26.57 -40.01
CA VAL A 387 -9.86 25.12 -39.76
C VAL A 387 -9.38 24.91 -38.33
N VAL A 388 -10.14 24.13 -37.55
CA VAL A 388 -9.94 23.93 -36.11
C VAL A 388 -9.94 22.45 -35.72
N ALA A 389 -9.35 22.15 -34.57
CA ALA A 389 -9.44 20.85 -33.92
C ALA A 389 -10.41 20.93 -32.72
N ILE A 390 -11.44 20.09 -32.72
CA ILE A 390 -12.55 20.11 -31.76
C ILE A 390 -12.48 18.83 -30.92
N LYS A 391 -11.97 18.92 -29.70
CA LYS A 391 -11.85 17.80 -28.75
C LYS A 391 -13.10 17.72 -27.89
N VAL A 392 -13.85 16.63 -28.03
CA VAL A 392 -15.07 16.38 -27.25
C VAL A 392 -14.74 15.36 -26.16
N LEU A 393 -14.81 15.81 -24.90
CA LEU A 393 -14.60 14.96 -23.74
C LEU A 393 -15.90 14.21 -23.42
N GLN A 394 -15.83 12.89 -23.23
CA GLN A 394 -17.02 12.10 -22.88
C GLN A 394 -17.52 12.46 -21.49
N ARG A 395 -18.85 12.66 -21.34
CA ARG A 395 -19.48 13.13 -20.10
C ARG A 395 -19.49 12.12 -18.95
N ASP A 396 -19.32 10.83 -19.22
CA ASP A 396 -19.71 9.76 -18.30
C ASP A 396 -18.77 9.56 -17.09
N ALA A 397 -17.76 10.41 -16.88
CA ALA A 397 -16.84 10.33 -15.74
C ALA A 397 -16.56 11.70 -15.12
N SER A 398 -16.69 11.81 -13.79
CA SER A 398 -16.35 13.01 -12.99
C SER A 398 -14.97 13.57 -13.33
N ASP A 399 -14.01 12.68 -13.54
CA ASP A 399 -12.60 13.00 -13.78
C ASP A 399 -12.39 13.76 -15.11
N LYS A 400 -13.24 13.51 -16.11
CA LYS A 400 -13.16 14.18 -17.43
C LYS A 400 -13.67 15.61 -17.37
N LYS A 401 -14.62 15.90 -16.47
CA LYS A 401 -15.08 17.28 -16.22
C LYS A 401 -14.00 18.10 -15.51
N GLU A 402 -13.28 17.50 -14.57
CA GLU A 402 -12.15 18.17 -13.90
C GLU A 402 -11.02 18.45 -14.90
N GLN A 403 -10.69 17.51 -15.79
CA GLN A 403 -9.72 17.73 -16.87
C GLN A 403 -10.13 18.85 -17.83
N PHE A 404 -11.42 18.92 -18.22
CA PHE A 404 -11.93 20.03 -19.02
C PHE A 404 -11.65 21.38 -18.35
N LEU A 405 -11.98 21.50 -17.07
CA LEU A 405 -11.83 22.75 -16.34
C LEU A 405 -10.37 23.13 -16.16
N GLN A 406 -9.52 22.14 -15.83
CA GLN A 406 -8.09 22.34 -15.71
C GLN A 406 -7.48 22.84 -17.03
N GLU A 407 -7.90 22.26 -18.16
CA GLU A 407 -7.39 22.60 -19.48
C GLU A 407 -7.86 24.00 -19.92
N VAL A 408 -9.12 24.38 -19.66
CA VAL A 408 -9.62 25.76 -19.90
C VAL A 408 -8.89 26.76 -19.00
N GLU A 409 -8.77 26.48 -17.71
CA GLU A 409 -8.13 27.36 -16.73
C GLU A 409 -6.68 27.66 -17.10
N ILE A 410 -5.92 26.62 -17.47
CA ILE A 410 -4.52 26.76 -17.88
C ILE A 410 -4.43 27.43 -19.25
N LEU A 411 -5.00 26.82 -20.30
CA LEU A 411 -4.71 27.26 -21.68
C LEU A 411 -5.32 28.61 -22.04
N SER A 412 -6.39 29.06 -21.37
CA SER A 412 -6.94 30.40 -21.60
C SER A 412 -5.96 31.53 -21.23
N GLN A 413 -4.94 31.22 -20.42
CA GLN A 413 -3.94 32.19 -19.96
C GLN A 413 -2.58 32.01 -20.64
N LEU A 414 -2.38 30.93 -21.41
CA LEU A 414 -1.09 30.61 -22.02
C LEU A 414 -1.06 30.99 -23.51
N HIS A 415 -0.09 31.81 -23.87
CA HIS A 415 0.19 32.19 -25.26
C HIS A 415 1.68 32.06 -25.54
N HIS A 416 2.06 31.01 -26.28
CA HIS A 416 3.45 30.76 -26.63
C HIS A 416 3.53 30.02 -27.98
N PRO A 417 4.52 30.31 -28.85
CA PRO A 417 4.63 29.66 -30.16
C PRO A 417 4.72 28.14 -30.13
N ASN A 418 5.19 27.55 -29.02
CA ASN A 418 5.36 26.10 -28.85
C ASN A 418 4.39 25.48 -27.83
N ILE A 419 3.28 26.17 -27.50
CA ILE A 419 2.16 25.62 -26.73
C ILE A 419 0.91 25.72 -27.62
N ILE A 420 0.05 24.69 -27.60
CA ILE A 420 -1.17 24.67 -28.41
C ILE A 420 -2.10 25.81 -28.00
N LEU A 421 -2.62 26.55 -28.98
CA LEU A 421 -3.54 27.65 -28.73
C LEU A 421 -4.98 27.14 -28.55
N LEU A 422 -5.57 27.47 -27.40
CA LEU A 422 -7.00 27.32 -27.16
C LEU A 422 -7.74 28.50 -27.81
N LEU A 423 -8.54 28.23 -28.83
CA LEU A 423 -9.37 29.24 -29.50
C LEU A 423 -10.68 29.47 -28.76
N GLY A 424 -11.22 28.43 -28.12
CA GLY A 424 -12.46 28.52 -27.39
C GLY A 424 -12.94 27.20 -26.81
N ALA A 425 -14.13 27.20 -26.22
CA ALA A 425 -14.73 26.01 -25.63
C ALA A 425 -16.27 26.08 -25.68
N CYS A 426 -16.90 24.90 -25.61
CA CYS A 426 -18.33 24.74 -25.40
C CYS A 426 -18.54 23.93 -24.10
N PRO A 427 -18.75 24.61 -22.95
CA PRO A 427 -18.88 23.96 -21.64
C PRO A 427 -20.03 22.96 -21.56
N GLU A 428 -21.13 23.20 -22.27
CA GLU A 428 -22.37 22.41 -22.23
C GLU A 428 -22.12 20.95 -22.66
N ILE A 429 -21.18 20.73 -23.57
CA ILE A 429 -20.78 19.39 -24.06
C ILE A 429 -19.33 19.04 -23.69
N CYS A 430 -18.68 19.82 -22.80
CA CYS A 430 -17.27 19.68 -22.42
C CYS A 430 -16.33 19.58 -23.63
N CYS A 431 -16.47 20.53 -24.56
CA CYS A 431 -15.71 20.56 -25.80
C CYS A 431 -14.67 21.69 -25.80
N LEU A 432 -13.47 21.39 -26.29
CA LEU A 432 -12.36 22.32 -26.43
C LEU A 432 -12.04 22.51 -27.91
N VAL A 433 -11.81 23.77 -28.32
CA VAL A 433 -11.52 24.15 -29.70
C VAL A 433 -10.11 24.72 -29.77
N TYR A 434 -9.24 24.07 -30.52
CA TYR A 434 -7.84 24.45 -30.72
C TYR A 434 -7.56 24.84 -32.16
N GLU A 435 -6.43 25.50 -32.37
CA GLU A 435 -5.82 25.56 -33.70
C GLU A 435 -5.59 24.15 -34.28
N TYR A 436 -5.75 24.02 -35.60
CA TYR A 436 -5.53 22.75 -36.28
C TYR A 436 -4.06 22.59 -36.68
N MET A 437 -3.49 21.43 -36.34
CA MET A 437 -2.09 21.07 -36.63
C MET A 437 -2.05 20.05 -37.76
N GLU A 438 -1.60 20.45 -38.95
CA GLU A 438 -1.79 19.68 -40.19
C GLU A 438 -1.03 18.36 -40.24
N ASN A 439 0.12 18.27 -39.55
CA ASN A 439 0.97 17.10 -39.58
C ASN A 439 0.69 16.12 -38.43
N GLY A 440 -0.38 16.32 -37.65
CA GLY A 440 -0.78 15.41 -36.57
C GLY A 440 0.19 15.42 -35.39
N SER A 441 0.32 14.30 -34.71
CA SER A 441 1.22 14.16 -33.55
C SER A 441 2.65 13.77 -33.97
N LEU A 442 3.63 14.06 -33.12
CA LEU A 442 5.00 13.59 -33.31
C LEU A 442 5.09 12.05 -33.24
N GLU A 443 4.23 11.41 -32.46
CA GLU A 443 4.11 9.94 -32.41
C GLU A 443 3.77 9.36 -33.79
N ASP A 444 2.82 9.96 -34.51
CA ASP A 444 2.43 9.53 -35.86
C ASP A 444 3.63 9.54 -36.80
N VAL A 445 4.52 10.52 -36.64
CA VAL A 445 5.65 10.72 -37.56
C VAL A 445 6.84 9.85 -37.19
N ILE A 446 7.17 9.69 -35.91
CA ILE A 446 8.25 8.81 -35.45
C ILE A 446 7.95 7.35 -35.84
N PHE A 447 6.71 6.90 -35.68
CA PHE A 447 6.32 5.53 -35.99
C PHE A 447 5.77 5.33 -37.41
N HIS A 448 5.98 6.31 -38.31
CA HIS A 448 5.61 6.24 -39.73
C HIS A 448 4.14 5.85 -39.97
N GLN A 449 3.23 6.32 -39.10
CA GLN A 449 1.80 6.09 -39.29
C GLN A 449 1.30 6.91 -40.48
N ASN A 450 0.40 6.31 -41.28
CA ASN A 450 -0.21 6.91 -42.47
C ASN A 450 0.79 7.26 -43.59
N ASP A 451 1.82 6.43 -43.78
CA ASP A 451 2.81 6.55 -44.87
C ASP A 451 3.53 7.92 -44.92
N LYS A 452 3.63 8.60 -43.78
CA LYS A 452 4.35 9.89 -43.68
C LYS A 452 5.85 9.66 -43.87
N PRO A 453 6.55 10.53 -44.63
CA PRO A 453 7.99 10.43 -44.79
C PRO A 453 8.71 10.65 -43.45
N PRO A 454 9.89 10.03 -43.25
CA PRO A 454 10.68 10.23 -42.06
C PRO A 454 11.06 11.71 -41.89
N LEU A 455 11.07 12.19 -40.65
CA LEU A 455 11.57 13.53 -40.35
C LEU A 455 13.08 13.58 -40.62
N PRO A 456 13.58 14.54 -41.41
CA PRO A 456 15.01 14.73 -41.55
C PRO A 456 15.63 15.20 -40.24
N TRP A 457 16.92 14.92 -40.02
CA TRP A 457 17.60 15.20 -38.74
C TRP A 457 17.46 16.66 -38.29
N PHE A 458 17.54 17.61 -39.23
CA PHE A 458 17.47 19.04 -38.93
C PHE A 458 16.10 19.44 -38.36
N ALA A 459 15.02 18.79 -38.80
CA ALA A 459 13.69 19.02 -38.26
C ALA A 459 13.58 18.45 -36.84
N ARG A 460 14.22 17.30 -36.57
CA ARG A 460 14.23 16.68 -35.24
C ARG A 460 14.93 17.55 -34.21
N PHE A 461 16.07 18.18 -34.56
CA PHE A 461 16.76 19.11 -33.66
C PHE A 461 15.95 20.38 -33.38
N LYS A 462 15.24 20.91 -34.38
CA LYS A 462 14.33 22.04 -34.19
C LYS A 462 13.16 21.68 -33.29
N ILE A 463 12.52 20.54 -33.52
CA ILE A 463 11.43 20.04 -32.66
C ILE A 463 11.93 19.88 -31.22
N ALA A 464 13.12 19.31 -31.01
CA ALA A 464 13.72 19.21 -29.68
C ALA A 464 13.86 20.58 -28.98
N PHE A 465 14.41 21.57 -29.69
CA PHE A 465 14.57 22.93 -29.17
C PHE A 465 13.22 23.61 -28.87
N GLU A 466 12.26 23.50 -29.78
CA GLU A 466 10.91 24.07 -29.65
C GLU A 466 10.13 23.47 -28.46
N ILE A 467 10.21 22.15 -28.25
CA ILE A 467 9.62 21.49 -27.08
C ILE A 467 10.28 22.03 -25.80
N ALA A 468 11.60 22.18 -25.77
CA ALA A 468 12.30 22.73 -24.61
C ALA A 468 11.90 24.18 -24.33
N CYS A 469 11.69 25.02 -25.35
CA CYS A 469 11.17 26.38 -25.19
C CYS A 469 9.76 26.38 -24.60
N GLY A 470 8.87 25.50 -25.09
CA GLY A 470 7.53 25.34 -24.53
C GLY A 470 7.54 24.90 -23.06
N LEU A 471 8.38 23.92 -22.70
CA LEU A 471 8.55 23.48 -21.32
C LEU A 471 9.09 24.58 -20.41
N ALA A 472 10.12 25.30 -20.86
CA ALA A 472 10.69 26.41 -20.09
C ALA A 472 9.64 27.50 -19.81
N PHE A 473 8.80 27.82 -20.80
CA PHE A 473 7.69 28.74 -20.62
C PHE A 473 6.70 28.26 -19.54
N LEU A 474 6.31 26.99 -19.55
CA LEU A 474 5.43 26.41 -18.53
C LEU A 474 6.08 26.44 -17.13
N HIS A 475 7.34 26.05 -17.03
CA HIS A 475 8.07 25.95 -15.76
C HIS A 475 8.41 27.32 -15.16
N CYS A 476 8.61 28.34 -16.00
CA CYS A 476 8.89 29.71 -15.58
C CYS A 476 7.62 30.59 -15.44
N SER A 477 6.43 30.03 -15.71
CA SER A 477 5.15 30.72 -15.54
C SER A 477 4.99 31.30 -14.12
N LYS A 478 4.37 32.48 -14.04
CA LYS A 478 4.16 33.24 -12.79
C LYS A 478 2.66 33.40 -12.54
N PRO A 479 2.19 33.39 -11.27
CA PRO A 479 2.98 33.34 -10.03
C PRO A 479 3.59 31.96 -9.72
N GLU A 480 3.02 30.89 -10.26
CA GLU A 480 3.36 29.50 -9.93
C GLU A 480 3.78 28.71 -11.19
N PRO A 481 4.84 27.88 -11.11
CA PRO A 481 5.23 26.98 -12.19
C PRO A 481 4.12 26.00 -12.57
N ILE A 482 4.02 25.70 -13.87
CA ILE A 482 3.08 24.70 -14.40
C ILE A 482 3.87 23.48 -14.83
N VAL A 483 3.56 22.31 -14.29
CA VAL A 483 4.17 21.02 -14.71
C VAL A 483 3.18 20.23 -15.54
N HIS A 484 3.57 19.78 -16.73
CA HIS A 484 2.72 19.13 -17.71
C HIS A 484 2.25 17.73 -17.29
N ARG A 485 3.16 16.91 -16.72
CA ARG A 485 2.94 15.56 -16.17
C ARG A 485 2.60 14.43 -17.15
N ASP A 486 2.12 14.73 -18.36
CA ASP A 486 1.91 13.72 -19.42
C ASP A 486 2.61 14.07 -20.74
N LEU A 487 3.87 14.50 -20.65
CA LEU A 487 4.65 14.81 -21.85
C LEU A 487 5.06 13.50 -22.56
N LYS A 488 4.69 13.38 -23.83
CA LYS A 488 4.98 12.23 -24.72
C LYS A 488 4.86 12.65 -26.19
N PRO A 489 5.39 11.89 -27.15
CA PRO A 489 5.29 12.24 -28.58
C PRO A 489 3.83 12.43 -29.06
N GLY A 490 2.87 11.67 -28.53
CA GLY A 490 1.45 11.81 -28.88
C GLY A 490 0.83 13.16 -28.45
N ASN A 491 1.47 13.86 -27.51
CA ASN A 491 1.03 15.17 -27.02
C ASN A 491 1.86 16.32 -27.60
N ILE A 492 2.78 16.05 -28.53
CA ILE A 492 3.48 17.06 -29.32
C ILE A 492 2.84 17.12 -30.71
N LEU A 493 2.18 18.22 -31.05
CA LEU A 493 1.51 18.39 -32.33
C LEU A 493 2.41 19.16 -33.31
N LEU A 494 2.32 18.81 -34.59
CA LEU A 494 3.14 19.36 -35.66
C LEU A 494 2.27 20.14 -36.64
N GLY A 495 2.56 21.43 -36.79
CA GLY A 495 1.91 22.31 -37.75
C GLY A 495 2.63 22.29 -39.09
N ARG A 496 2.31 23.25 -39.96
CA ARG A 496 3.07 23.47 -41.20
C ARG A 496 4.55 23.63 -40.92
N ASN A 497 5.38 23.10 -41.83
CA ASN A 497 6.84 23.11 -41.73
C ASN A 497 7.38 22.44 -40.45
N TYR A 498 6.60 21.56 -39.81
CA TYR A 498 6.95 20.84 -38.59
C TYR A 498 7.20 21.72 -37.36
N ILE A 499 6.60 22.92 -37.30
CA ILE A 499 6.57 23.70 -36.06
C ILE A 499 5.85 22.89 -35.00
N SER A 500 6.51 22.64 -33.88
CA SER A 500 6.02 21.79 -32.81
C SER A 500 5.38 22.60 -31.67
N LYS A 501 4.27 22.06 -31.15
CA LYS A 501 3.54 22.63 -30.01
C LYS A 501 3.17 21.54 -29.01
N ILE A 502 3.39 21.82 -27.72
CA ILE A 502 2.94 20.96 -26.63
C ILE A 502 1.43 21.11 -26.46
N SER A 503 0.72 19.98 -26.33
CA SER A 503 -0.73 19.91 -26.18
C SER A 503 -1.13 18.98 -25.02
N ASP A 504 -2.42 18.96 -24.69
CA ASP A 504 -3.02 18.08 -23.67
C ASP A 504 -2.51 18.33 -22.23
N VAL A 505 -2.71 19.56 -21.76
CA VAL A 505 -2.42 19.97 -20.37
C VAL A 505 -3.50 19.56 -19.36
N GLY A 506 -4.41 18.65 -19.72
CA GLY A 506 -5.51 18.23 -18.85
C GLY A 506 -5.06 17.53 -17.56
N LEU A 507 -3.82 17.03 -17.52
CA LEU A 507 -3.19 16.48 -16.31
C LEU A 507 -2.19 17.44 -15.65
N ALA A 508 -1.97 18.61 -16.24
CA ALA A 508 -0.99 19.57 -15.75
C ALA A 508 -1.35 20.04 -14.34
N LYS A 509 -0.32 20.46 -13.60
CA LYS A 509 -0.47 20.89 -12.21
C LYS A 509 0.25 22.22 -12.02
N ILE A 510 -0.50 23.19 -11.50
CA ILE A 510 0.05 24.46 -10.99
C ILE A 510 0.66 24.16 -9.60
N LEU A 511 1.92 24.51 -9.40
CA LEU A 511 2.67 24.21 -8.17
C LEU A 511 2.52 25.33 -7.14
N SER A 512 1.56 25.18 -6.23
CA SER A 512 1.34 26.10 -5.10
C SER A 512 2.37 25.97 -3.97
N ASP A 513 3.02 24.80 -3.83
CA ASP A 513 4.08 24.54 -2.86
C ASP A 513 5.31 23.93 -3.57
N ILE A 514 6.32 24.76 -3.86
CA ILE A 514 7.57 24.29 -4.48
C ILE A 514 8.36 23.48 -3.44
N VAL A 515 8.48 22.18 -3.66
CA VAL A 515 9.31 21.29 -2.84
C VAL A 515 10.76 21.40 -3.31
N PRO A 516 11.71 21.83 -2.45
CA PRO A 516 13.12 21.94 -2.82
C PRO A 516 13.71 20.61 -3.32
N ASP A 517 14.65 20.68 -4.28
CA ASP A 517 15.35 19.53 -4.89
C ASP A 517 16.07 18.63 -3.86
N GLY A 518 16.42 19.19 -2.70
CA GLY A 518 17.00 18.46 -1.57
C GLY A 518 16.06 17.45 -0.90
N ILE A 519 14.74 17.59 -1.08
CA ILE A 519 13.72 16.78 -0.41
C ILE A 519 13.22 15.66 -1.33
N THR A 520 13.67 14.43 -1.05
CA THR A 520 13.42 13.23 -1.87
C THR A 520 12.16 12.46 -1.47
N HIS A 521 11.42 12.95 -0.47
CA HIS A 521 10.25 12.29 0.10
C HIS A 521 9.20 13.30 0.55
N PHE A 522 8.18 13.54 -0.28
CA PHE A 522 7.01 14.34 0.10
C PHE A 522 5.78 13.95 -0.73
N GLN A 523 4.81 13.26 -0.15
CA GLN A 523 3.69 12.71 -0.91
C GLN A 523 2.49 13.65 -0.85
N ILE A 524 2.29 14.47 -1.89
CA ILE A 524 1.15 15.42 -2.00
C ILE A 524 0.13 14.99 -3.06
N SER A 525 0.53 14.26 -4.12
CA SER A 525 -0.30 14.14 -5.33
C SER A 525 -0.63 12.71 -5.76
N ILE A 526 -1.79 12.57 -6.42
CA ILE A 526 -2.19 11.35 -7.14
C ILE A 526 -1.23 11.17 -8.33
N VAL A 527 -0.66 9.97 -8.46
CA VAL A 527 0.26 9.64 -9.56
C VAL A 527 -0.54 9.47 -10.86
N ALA A 528 -0.17 10.22 -11.91
CA ALA A 528 -0.79 10.16 -13.24
C ALA A 528 0.27 10.41 -14.33
N GLY A 529 0.06 9.85 -15.53
CA GLY A 529 0.96 9.98 -16.68
C GLY A 529 1.11 8.67 -17.47
N THR A 530 1.81 8.73 -18.60
CA THR A 530 2.00 7.58 -19.51
C THR A 530 3.21 6.72 -19.10
N LEU A 531 3.00 5.41 -18.99
CA LEU A 531 4.03 4.42 -18.65
C LEU A 531 5.17 4.48 -19.70
N CYS A 532 6.43 4.46 -19.25
CA CYS A 532 7.69 4.72 -20.00
C CYS A 532 8.13 6.19 -20.12
N TYR A 533 7.25 7.17 -19.94
CA TYR A 533 7.63 8.59 -19.90
C TYR A 533 7.64 9.15 -18.48
N MET A 534 6.84 8.56 -17.57
CA MET A 534 6.78 9.00 -16.19
C MET A 534 8.14 8.92 -15.48
N ASP A 535 8.54 10.03 -14.86
CA ASP A 535 9.69 10.14 -13.96
C ASP A 535 9.67 9.04 -12.86
N PRO A 536 10.71 8.20 -12.74
CA PRO A 536 10.76 7.11 -11.75
C PRO A 536 10.76 7.63 -10.30
N GLU A 537 11.32 8.80 -10.03
CA GLU A 537 11.25 9.43 -8.72
C GLU A 537 9.83 9.89 -8.40
N TYR A 538 9.15 10.51 -9.36
CA TYR A 538 7.73 10.88 -9.23
C TYR A 538 6.85 9.65 -9.01
N GLN A 539 7.03 8.58 -9.80
CA GLN A 539 6.30 7.32 -9.62
C GLN A 539 6.45 6.75 -8.20
N ARG A 540 7.66 6.85 -7.64
CA ARG A 540 7.98 6.32 -6.30
C ARG A 540 7.48 7.23 -5.16
N THR A 541 7.51 8.54 -5.35
CA THR A 541 7.31 9.53 -4.26
C THR A 541 5.95 10.21 -4.30
N GLY A 542 5.32 10.30 -5.47
CA GLY A 542 4.17 11.15 -5.72
C GLY A 542 4.47 12.66 -5.68
N THR A 543 5.76 13.05 -5.68
CA THR A 543 6.20 14.46 -5.72
C THR A 543 6.36 14.90 -7.16
N VAL A 544 5.55 15.86 -7.63
CA VAL A 544 5.65 16.45 -8.97
C VAL A 544 6.61 17.63 -8.92
N ARG A 545 7.54 17.72 -9.88
CA ARG A 545 8.48 18.83 -10.05
C ARG A 545 8.63 19.20 -11.53
N PRO A 546 9.10 20.41 -11.88
CA PRO A 546 9.44 20.78 -13.26
C PRO A 546 10.37 19.75 -13.93
N LYS A 547 11.39 19.29 -13.19
CA LYS A 547 12.33 18.24 -13.64
C LYS A 547 11.70 16.86 -13.87
N SER A 548 10.45 16.63 -13.46
CA SER A 548 9.71 15.42 -13.84
C SER A 548 9.29 15.44 -15.32
N ASP A 549 8.94 16.61 -15.87
CA ASP A 549 8.73 16.75 -17.31
C ASP A 549 10.05 16.63 -18.08
N LEU A 550 11.16 17.07 -17.47
CA LEU A 550 12.49 16.98 -18.08
C LEU A 550 12.92 15.52 -18.33
N TYR A 551 12.60 14.60 -17.41
CA TYR A 551 12.79 13.17 -17.63
C TYR A 551 11.99 12.67 -18.84
N SER A 552 10.72 13.04 -18.91
CA SER A 552 9.84 12.68 -20.03
C SER A 552 10.40 13.21 -21.36
N PHE A 553 10.90 14.44 -21.34
CA PHE A 553 11.55 15.09 -22.48
C PHE A 553 12.83 14.37 -22.92
N GLY A 554 13.69 13.95 -21.99
CA GLY A 554 14.89 13.16 -22.30
C GLY A 554 14.55 11.87 -23.08
N ILE A 555 13.49 11.15 -22.68
CA ILE A 555 13.02 9.98 -23.43
C ILE A 555 12.58 10.36 -24.86
N ILE A 556 11.87 11.47 -25.03
CA ILE A 556 11.45 11.97 -26.36
C ILE A 556 12.68 12.28 -27.23
N LEU A 557 13.73 12.90 -26.67
CA LEU A 557 14.98 13.18 -27.39
C LEU A 557 15.67 11.90 -27.88
N LEU A 558 15.73 10.86 -27.04
CA LEU A 558 16.28 9.56 -27.45
C LEU A 558 15.44 8.92 -28.57
N GLN A 559 14.12 9.07 -28.53
CA GLN A 559 13.25 8.60 -29.61
C GLN A 559 13.45 9.39 -30.91
N LEU A 560 13.65 10.71 -30.83
CA LEU A 560 13.97 11.54 -31.99
C LEU A 560 15.28 11.10 -32.65
N LEU A 561 16.28 10.67 -31.90
CA LEU A 561 17.54 10.17 -32.47
C LEU A 561 17.40 8.80 -33.14
N THR A 562 16.62 7.91 -32.53
CA THR A 562 16.64 6.47 -32.86
C THR A 562 15.45 6.01 -33.70
N GLY A 563 14.32 6.73 -33.66
CA GLY A 563 13.06 6.27 -34.23
C GLY A 563 12.44 5.07 -33.48
N LEU A 564 12.94 4.72 -32.30
CA LEU A 564 12.55 3.50 -31.57
C LEU A 564 11.46 3.76 -30.51
N HIS A 565 10.82 2.69 -30.08
CA HIS A 565 9.87 2.68 -28.96
C HIS A 565 10.60 2.96 -27.62
N PRO A 566 10.02 3.68 -26.64
CA PRO A 566 10.71 4.06 -25.41
C PRO A 566 11.07 2.87 -24.50
N SER A 567 10.42 1.72 -24.65
CA SER A 567 10.65 0.56 -23.80
C SER A 567 12.08 0.01 -23.92
N GLY A 568 12.84 0.11 -22.83
CA GLY A 568 14.24 -0.34 -22.79
C GLY A 568 15.22 0.58 -23.53
N LEU A 569 14.74 1.68 -24.11
CA LEU A 569 15.55 2.59 -24.91
C LEU A 569 16.68 3.24 -24.10
N LEU A 570 16.38 3.69 -22.88
CA LEU A 570 17.36 4.34 -22.00
C LEU A 570 18.60 3.47 -21.77
N LEU A 571 18.40 2.21 -21.35
CA LEU A 571 19.49 1.25 -21.09
C LEU A 571 20.33 0.94 -22.34
N VAL A 572 19.69 0.91 -23.52
CA VAL A 572 20.40 0.68 -24.78
C VAL A 572 21.26 1.90 -25.12
N MET A 573 20.71 3.10 -24.97
CA MET A 573 21.38 4.35 -25.31
C MET A 573 22.56 4.65 -24.38
N GLU A 574 22.44 4.39 -23.08
CA GLU A 574 23.56 4.50 -22.12
C GLU A 574 24.79 3.71 -22.60
N LYS A 575 24.61 2.41 -22.89
CA LYS A 575 25.69 1.53 -23.36
C LYS A 575 26.29 1.98 -24.69
N VAL A 576 25.44 2.46 -25.59
CA VAL A 576 25.84 2.85 -26.95
C VAL A 576 26.64 4.15 -26.94
N VAL A 577 26.26 5.11 -26.10
CA VAL A 577 27.01 6.36 -25.89
C VAL A 577 28.33 6.08 -25.17
N GLU A 578 28.34 5.24 -24.12
CA GLU A 578 29.56 4.83 -23.42
C GLU A 578 30.58 4.11 -24.33
N SER A 579 30.08 3.28 -25.26
CA SER A 579 30.92 2.54 -26.22
C SER A 579 31.28 3.33 -27.48
N GLY A 580 30.87 4.60 -27.59
CA GLY A 580 31.15 5.45 -28.76
C GLY A 580 30.57 4.90 -30.07
N SER A 581 29.46 4.15 -29.99
CA SER A 581 28.87 3.43 -31.13
C SER A 581 27.49 3.98 -31.54
N LEU A 582 27.26 5.28 -31.31
CA LEU A 582 25.95 5.92 -31.51
C LEU A 582 25.44 5.81 -32.95
N SER A 583 26.33 5.94 -33.94
CA SER A 583 25.99 5.84 -35.36
C SER A 583 25.21 4.57 -35.72
N ASN A 584 25.45 3.46 -35.03
CA ASN A 584 24.78 2.17 -35.25
C ASN A 584 23.34 2.11 -34.70
N LYS A 585 22.93 3.12 -33.92
CA LYS A 585 21.59 3.22 -33.30
C LYS A 585 20.79 4.44 -33.71
N LEU A 586 21.40 5.36 -34.46
CA LEU A 586 20.65 6.43 -35.11
C LEU A 586 19.59 5.85 -36.05
N ASP A 587 18.54 6.61 -36.27
CA ASP A 587 17.46 6.20 -37.16
C ASP A 587 17.98 5.96 -38.59
N ASN A 588 17.92 4.70 -39.02
CA ASN A 588 18.41 4.24 -40.32
C ASN A 588 17.61 4.79 -41.51
N SER A 589 16.45 5.41 -41.27
CA SER A 589 15.68 6.10 -42.32
C SER A 589 16.34 7.40 -42.79
N ILE A 590 17.34 7.91 -42.06
CA ILE A 590 18.11 9.09 -42.40
C ILE A 590 19.57 8.68 -42.65
N SER A 591 20.11 9.08 -43.80
CA SER A 591 21.46 8.69 -44.22
C SER A 591 22.55 9.70 -43.85
N ASP A 592 22.20 10.94 -43.57
CA ASP A 592 23.11 12.10 -43.48
C ASP A 592 23.17 12.69 -42.06
N TRP A 593 23.06 11.85 -41.03
CA TRP A 593 23.13 12.29 -39.64
C TRP A 593 24.44 13.04 -39.32
N PRO A 594 24.38 14.23 -38.70
CA PRO A 594 25.55 14.87 -38.11
C PRO A 594 25.89 14.17 -36.79
N VAL A 595 26.78 13.18 -36.84
CA VAL A 595 27.05 12.26 -35.72
C VAL A 595 27.51 12.99 -34.46
N THR A 596 28.36 14.00 -34.58
CA THR A 596 28.87 14.78 -33.43
C THR A 596 27.74 15.52 -32.71
N GLU A 597 26.88 16.21 -33.46
CA GLU A 597 25.72 16.92 -32.95
C GLU A 597 24.66 15.94 -32.39
N ALA A 598 24.53 14.76 -33.00
CA ALA A 598 23.67 13.70 -32.50
C ALA A 598 24.18 13.12 -31.17
N GLU A 599 25.50 13.01 -30.98
CA GLU A 599 26.12 12.63 -29.70
C GLU A 599 25.87 13.68 -28.62
N ASP A 600 26.01 14.97 -28.94
CA ASP A 600 25.67 16.07 -28.03
C ASP A 600 24.20 15.97 -27.57
N LEU A 601 23.28 15.73 -28.50
CA LEU A 601 21.87 15.56 -28.17
C LEU A 601 21.62 14.31 -27.31
N ALA A 602 22.31 13.20 -27.61
CA ALA A 602 22.17 11.96 -26.85
C ALA A 602 22.65 12.12 -25.41
N ARG A 603 23.77 12.82 -25.18
CA ARG A 603 24.29 13.09 -23.82
C ARG A 603 23.31 13.92 -23.00
N VAL A 604 22.84 15.04 -23.55
CA VAL A 604 21.83 15.88 -22.87
C VAL A 604 20.56 15.09 -22.58
N ALA A 605 20.12 14.24 -23.50
CA ALA A 605 18.96 13.39 -23.30
C ALA A 605 19.15 12.38 -22.14
N LEU A 606 20.33 11.77 -22.03
CA LEU A 606 20.67 10.87 -20.93
C LEU A 606 20.75 11.61 -19.59
N ASP A 607 21.38 12.78 -19.55
CA ASP A 607 21.45 13.63 -18.34
C ASP A 607 20.04 14.03 -17.85
N CYS A 608 19.12 14.34 -18.79
CA CYS A 608 17.72 14.58 -18.47
C CYS A 608 17.01 13.33 -17.89
N CYS A 609 17.46 12.13 -18.27
CA CYS A 609 16.88 10.85 -17.84
C CYS A 609 17.45 10.31 -16.53
N GLU A 610 18.26 11.09 -15.81
CA GLU A 610 18.81 10.65 -14.52
C GLU A 610 17.73 10.23 -13.52
N LEU A 611 18.01 9.16 -12.76
CA LEU A 611 17.02 8.53 -11.88
C LEU A 611 16.62 9.44 -10.71
N ARG A 612 17.57 10.28 -10.24
CA ARG A 612 17.32 11.24 -9.17
C ARG A 612 17.05 12.60 -9.79
N CYS A 613 15.98 13.24 -9.35
CA CYS A 613 15.58 14.56 -9.83
C CYS A 613 16.69 15.62 -9.66
N ARG A 614 17.50 15.52 -8.61
CA ARG A 614 18.59 16.47 -8.33
C ARG A 614 19.79 16.36 -9.26
N ASP A 615 19.97 15.21 -9.91
CA ASP A 615 21.10 14.96 -10.81
C ASP A 615 20.79 15.41 -12.23
N ARG A 616 19.51 15.68 -12.53
CA ARG A 616 19.10 16.19 -13.84
C ARG A 616 19.52 17.66 -13.98
N PRO A 617 19.96 18.06 -15.19
CA PRO A 617 20.38 19.42 -15.47
C PRO A 617 19.22 20.41 -15.32
N ASP A 618 19.55 21.68 -15.18
CA ASP A 618 18.58 22.75 -15.27
C ASP A 618 18.16 23.02 -16.73
N LEU A 619 16.85 23.15 -16.97
CA LEU A 619 16.32 23.29 -18.32
C LEU A 619 16.77 24.59 -19.00
N GLU A 620 16.80 25.71 -18.27
CA GLU A 620 17.07 27.04 -18.84
C GLU A 620 18.57 27.29 -19.01
N THR A 621 19.35 26.92 -18.00
CA THR A 621 20.77 27.26 -17.92
C THR A 621 21.70 26.22 -18.54
N GLU A 622 21.29 24.96 -18.64
CA GLU A 622 22.15 23.86 -19.14
C GLU A 622 21.59 23.23 -20.42
N VAL A 623 20.30 22.87 -20.46
CA VAL A 623 19.70 22.13 -21.60
C VAL A 623 19.41 23.03 -22.80
N LEU A 624 18.69 24.14 -22.59
CA LEU A 624 18.27 25.06 -23.66
C LEU A 624 19.44 25.62 -24.49
N PRO A 625 20.59 26.02 -23.91
CA PRO A 625 21.73 26.50 -24.68
C PRO A 625 22.31 25.45 -25.64
N VAL A 626 22.35 24.18 -25.23
CA VAL A 626 22.80 23.08 -26.10
C VAL A 626 21.83 22.87 -27.25
N LEU A 627 20.53 22.76 -26.94
CA LEU A 627 19.51 22.56 -27.97
C LEU A 627 19.43 23.73 -28.97
N LYS A 628 19.64 24.97 -28.49
CA LYS A 628 19.70 26.15 -29.35
C LYS A 628 20.85 26.06 -30.35
N ARG A 629 22.05 25.70 -29.88
CA ARG A 629 23.22 25.50 -30.76
C ARG A 629 22.95 24.45 -31.83
N LEU A 630 22.32 23.33 -31.46
CA LEU A 630 21.96 22.26 -32.40
C LEU A 630 20.90 22.71 -33.41
N ALA A 631 19.91 23.50 -32.98
CA ALA A 631 18.91 24.10 -33.87
C ALA A 631 19.51 25.12 -34.84
N ASP A 632 20.45 25.96 -34.38
CA ASP A 632 21.17 26.92 -35.23
C ASP A 632 22.02 26.19 -36.30
N ALA A 633 22.65 25.08 -35.94
CA ALA A 633 23.37 24.21 -36.87
C ALA A 633 22.42 23.58 -37.91
N ALA A 634 21.25 23.11 -37.47
CA ALA A 634 20.19 22.61 -38.35
C ALA A 634 19.71 23.70 -39.34
N ASP A 635 19.56 24.94 -38.89
CA ASP A 635 19.19 26.08 -39.73
C ASP A 635 20.23 26.44 -40.79
N ALA A 636 21.52 26.38 -40.42
CA ALA A 636 22.62 26.59 -41.35
C ALA A 636 22.59 25.54 -42.48
N SER A 637 22.43 24.26 -42.13
CA SER A 637 22.35 23.15 -43.10
C SER A 637 21.16 23.28 -44.04
N MET A 638 19.98 23.69 -43.53
CA MET A 638 18.80 23.95 -44.37
C MET A 638 19.02 25.09 -45.39
N LYS A 639 19.74 26.15 -45.01
CA LYS A 639 20.06 27.27 -45.93
C LYS A 639 21.00 26.81 -47.04
N VAL A 640 22.01 25.98 -46.72
CA VAL A 640 22.92 25.41 -47.71
C VAL A 640 22.16 24.52 -48.70
N GLN A 641 21.26 23.67 -48.23
CA GLN A 641 20.47 22.78 -49.09
C GLN A 641 19.48 23.54 -49.97
N ARG A 642 18.83 24.59 -49.47
CA ARG A 642 17.98 25.47 -50.31
C ARG A 642 18.79 26.19 -51.38
N ASN A 643 19.96 26.71 -51.03
CA ASN A 643 20.83 27.41 -51.98
C ASN A 643 21.38 26.47 -53.05
N SER A 644 21.71 25.22 -52.72
CA SER A 644 22.16 24.22 -53.71
C SER A 644 21.05 23.82 -54.68
N VAL A 645 19.81 23.63 -54.18
CA VAL A 645 18.63 23.32 -55.02
C VAL A 645 18.28 24.51 -55.92
N LEU A 646 18.32 25.75 -55.39
CA LEU A 646 18.13 26.94 -56.23
C LEU A 646 19.19 27.03 -57.32
N HIS A 647 20.46 26.78 -56.98
CA HIS A 647 21.54 26.82 -57.95
C HIS A 647 21.38 25.75 -59.03
N GLN A 648 21.03 24.52 -58.68
CA GLN A 648 20.74 23.45 -59.65
C GLN A 648 19.53 23.76 -60.53
N THR A 649 18.49 24.40 -59.98
CA THR A 649 17.30 24.83 -60.74
C THR A 649 17.65 25.95 -61.71
N ILE A 650 18.50 26.89 -61.31
CA ILE A 650 19.00 27.97 -62.19
C ILE A 650 19.89 27.40 -63.30
N THR A 651 20.81 26.49 -62.98
CA THR A 651 21.74 25.90 -63.95
C THR A 651 21.00 25.00 -64.97
N SER A 652 20.01 24.22 -64.52
CA SER A 652 19.14 23.44 -65.44
C SER A 652 18.25 24.31 -66.32
N ALA A 653 17.72 25.42 -65.78
CA ALA A 653 16.97 26.40 -66.57
C ALA A 653 17.84 27.15 -67.58
N GLN A 654 19.12 27.38 -67.29
CA GLN A 654 20.10 27.98 -68.21
C GLN A 654 20.49 27.00 -69.34
N SER A 655 20.76 25.73 -69.00
CA SER A 655 21.06 24.68 -69.99
C SER A 655 19.89 24.42 -70.95
N SER A 656 18.65 24.47 -70.44
CA SER A 656 17.43 24.34 -71.24
C SER A 656 17.23 25.52 -72.22
N LYS A 657 17.66 26.73 -71.84
CA LYS A 657 17.62 27.92 -72.71
C LYS A 657 18.67 27.86 -73.81
N GLU A 658 19.86 27.32 -73.55
CA GLU A 658 20.91 27.12 -74.56
C GLU A 658 20.51 26.06 -75.59
N THR A 659 19.94 24.93 -75.14
CA THR A 659 19.44 23.88 -76.05
C THR A 659 18.29 24.35 -76.94
N MET A 660 17.37 25.17 -76.42
CA MET A 660 16.35 25.82 -77.25
C MET A 660 16.92 26.84 -78.25
N LYS A 661 18.02 27.52 -77.89
CA LYS A 661 18.71 28.47 -78.78
C LYS A 661 19.42 27.74 -79.92
N ASP A 662 20.07 26.61 -79.64
CA ASP A 662 20.74 25.77 -80.64
C ASP A 662 19.76 25.08 -81.59
N GLN A 663 18.59 24.63 -81.10
CA GLN A 663 17.52 24.12 -81.97
C GLN A 663 16.96 25.20 -82.90
N LYS A 664 16.84 26.45 -82.42
CA LYS A 664 16.38 27.58 -83.24
C LYS A 664 17.40 27.93 -84.33
N THR A 665 18.69 27.86 -84.02
CA THR A 665 19.79 28.10 -84.99
C THR A 665 19.88 26.99 -86.06
N ARG A 666 19.67 25.71 -85.67
CA ARG A 666 19.58 24.58 -86.62
C ARG A 666 18.36 24.65 -87.54
N CYS A 667 17.23 25.15 -87.05
CA CYS A 667 16.03 25.32 -87.87
C CYS A 667 16.17 26.46 -88.90
N THR A 668 16.99 27.48 -88.60
CA THR A 668 17.24 28.59 -89.55
C THR A 668 18.26 28.24 -90.64
N THR A 669 19.20 27.31 -90.41
CA THR A 669 20.17 26.88 -91.43
C THR A 669 19.60 25.84 -92.39
N SER A 670 18.59 25.06 -91.99
CA SER A 670 17.94 24.07 -92.87
C SER A 670 16.92 24.66 -93.87
N LYS A 671 16.65 25.98 -93.84
CA LYS A 671 15.73 26.68 -94.77
C LYS A 671 16.44 27.49 -95.86
N LYS A 672 17.75 27.34 -96.03
CA LYS A 672 18.56 28.02 -97.06
C LYS A 672 19.39 27.07 -97.95
N GLY A 673 19.03 25.78 -97.99
CA GLY A 673 19.63 24.79 -98.90
C GLY A 673 18.75 24.58 -100.11
#